data_AF-A0A1H0M322-F1
#
_entry.id   AF-A0A1H0M322-F1
#
_cell.length_a   1.000
_cell.length_b   1.000
_cell.length_c   1.000
_cell.angle_alpha   90.00
_cell.angle_beta   90.00
_cell.angle_gamma   90.00
#
_symmetry.space_group_name_H-M   'P 1'
#
loop_
_entity.id
_entity.type
_entity.pdbx_description
1 polymer ?
#
loop_
_entity_poly.entity_id
_entity_poly.type
_entity_poly.pdbx_seq_one_letter_code
_entity_poly.pdbx_strand_id
1 'polypeptide(L)'
;MSESLELERGIFKEKKAQIINELEGKKQNEDNIGNKLKNLIKESKGDYSEEMETTQRVHSVLRKEIENYEEALSSPYFGKVEFREHRGEEESIYIGKQGVSSTVDGEEVIVDWRAPVSDLYYSGTGGEAYYKAPAGIIEGKLSLKRKFLFKEDDIEAIYDEGINEIIINQEEGTDLVDEFLKINLEESRGKKLKEVVATIQKEQNDIIRWPKNLPIIVQGSAGSGKTTIALHRLAYLLYRYSDTIEGKDILVLAPNKLFLDYISEILPNLGVDEVTQTTFQELVMKRLKLKGKLKTKDEKIKEIIEIKDEKTKKLITNSSKVKGTLLFKTFIDRYIALLESNSLDIKDIEIRGYVLFTRKEIMRLYLKDLKNYPINKRKDEIKRYLNLKIKEKVESLLVHIDRKWATEIREVKDEMEDGEERRKKLREVYGERDEIKEHIRVNSKKKMTEYFKNWRGITSKDLYINLFKEDVIFEIATANKIPETLADFMKKEVIENAENGIIDEDDLALLLYINLLLEGVDEKDKFKHIVVDEVQDYNPLQISLINNLTNGNSLTLVGDLAQGIYYYKGIKTWEDITEGVFNGNATYIQLTQSYRSTVEVIDFANGALEAQELGLKPAKPVLRHGESPKIVKCLDKKESIIEINNIINEIKAKDKNSIAIITKSLDEARDLEKLIKKSCEHKVSLIKGTEKNSNSEIVIIPSYLTKGLEFDGTIIYNPSTENYGDNILDKRLLYVALTRALHYEYIIAIDEITDMIKYEV
;
A
#
# COMPACT_ATOMS: atom_id res chain seq x y z
N MET A 1 11.36 -34.40 31.48
CA MET A 1 11.94 -33.31 30.65
C MET A 1 13.39 -33.58 30.24
N SER A 2 14.30 -34.04 31.11
CA SER A 2 15.71 -34.25 30.74
C SER A 2 15.95 -35.30 29.64
N GLU A 3 15.29 -36.47 29.68
CA GLU A 3 15.45 -37.51 28.65
C GLU A 3 14.92 -37.08 27.26
N SER A 4 13.81 -36.34 27.23
CA SER A 4 13.25 -35.81 25.97
C SER A 4 14.13 -34.72 25.36
N LEU A 5 14.79 -33.91 26.18
CA LEU A 5 15.72 -32.87 25.71
C LEU A 5 16.99 -33.50 25.12
N GLU A 6 17.53 -34.55 25.75
CA GLU A 6 18.70 -35.28 25.23
C GLU A 6 18.40 -35.97 23.90
N LEU A 7 17.23 -36.58 23.75
CA LEU A 7 16.80 -37.19 22.50
C LEU A 7 16.67 -36.15 21.37
N GLU A 8 16.02 -35.01 21.64
CA GLU A 8 15.89 -33.93 20.65
C GLU A 8 17.23 -33.28 20.29
N ARG A 9 18.18 -33.18 21.23
CA ARG A 9 19.57 -32.76 20.93
C ARG A 9 20.30 -33.74 20.02
N GLY A 10 20.02 -35.04 20.14
CA GLY A 10 20.53 -36.07 19.22
C GLY A 10 20.00 -35.87 17.80
N ILE A 11 18.68 -35.72 17.67
CA ILE A 11 18.00 -35.48 16.39
C ILE A 11 18.45 -34.17 15.75
N PHE A 12 18.62 -33.11 16.55
CA PHE A 12 19.13 -31.83 16.09
C PHE A 12 20.51 -31.96 15.44
N LYS A 13 21.43 -32.71 16.04
CA LYS A 13 22.77 -32.95 15.48
C LYS A 13 22.70 -33.72 14.14
N GLU A 14 21.82 -34.71 14.06
CA GLU A 14 21.60 -35.48 12.83
C GLU A 14 21.05 -34.59 11.70
N LYS A 15 19.99 -33.84 11.96
CA LYS A 15 19.41 -32.90 10.99
C LYS A 15 20.41 -31.82 10.58
N LYS A 16 21.18 -31.27 11.53
CA LYS A 16 22.23 -30.29 11.23
C LYS A 16 23.29 -30.87 10.30
N ALA A 17 23.70 -32.13 10.50
CA ALA A 17 24.62 -32.81 9.60
C ALA A 17 24.03 -33.01 8.19
N GLN A 18 22.74 -33.34 8.08
CA GLN A 18 22.05 -33.43 6.80
C GLN A 18 22.04 -32.08 6.06
N ILE A 19 21.69 -30.99 6.76
CA ILE A 19 21.68 -29.63 6.18
C ILE A 19 23.09 -29.24 5.68
N ILE A 20 24.14 -29.53 6.46
CA ILE A 20 25.53 -29.25 6.07
C ILE A 20 25.90 -30.01 4.80
N ASN A 21 25.55 -31.29 4.71
CA ASN A 21 25.83 -32.11 3.53
C ASN A 21 25.12 -31.55 2.27
N GLU A 22 23.85 -31.19 2.37
CA GLU A 22 23.10 -30.56 1.28
C GLU A 22 23.69 -29.21 0.87
N LEU A 23 24.13 -28.42 1.85
CA LEU A 23 24.75 -27.12 1.63
C LEU A 23 26.12 -27.25 0.93
N GLU A 24 26.93 -28.25 1.27
CA GLU A 24 28.17 -28.55 0.55
C GLU A 24 27.90 -28.95 -0.91
N GLY A 25 26.90 -29.81 -1.15
CA GLY A 25 26.48 -30.20 -2.49
C GLY A 25 26.02 -29.00 -3.33
N LYS A 26 25.20 -28.11 -2.74
CA LYS A 26 24.75 -26.88 -3.42
C LYS A 26 25.89 -25.90 -3.70
N LYS A 27 26.84 -25.72 -2.78
CA LYS A 27 28.03 -24.87 -3.00
C LYS A 27 28.89 -25.37 -4.16
N GLN A 28 29.11 -26.67 -4.27
CA GLN A 28 29.83 -27.25 -5.41
C GLN A 28 29.09 -26.99 -6.73
N ASN A 29 27.76 -27.07 -6.72
CA ASN A 29 26.94 -26.78 -7.91
C ASN A 29 26.99 -25.28 -8.30
N GLU A 30 26.96 -24.38 -7.33
CA GLU A 30 27.12 -22.93 -7.55
C GLU A 30 28.48 -22.61 -8.19
N ASP A 31 29.57 -23.19 -7.68
CA ASP A 31 30.90 -23.04 -8.26
C ASP A 31 30.95 -23.53 -9.73
N ASN A 32 30.34 -24.69 -10.01
CA ASN A 32 30.27 -25.25 -11.36
C ASN A 32 29.51 -24.33 -12.32
N ILE A 33 28.35 -23.82 -11.90
CA ILE A 33 27.52 -22.91 -12.70
C ILE A 33 28.18 -21.55 -12.84
N GLY A 34 28.86 -21.04 -11.81
CA GLY A 34 29.62 -19.80 -11.83
C GLY A 34 30.79 -19.87 -12.80
N ASN A 35 31.47 -21.02 -12.87
CA ASN A 35 32.50 -21.29 -13.87
C ASN A 35 31.93 -21.39 -15.28
N LYS A 36 30.77 -22.03 -15.47
CA LYS A 36 30.05 -22.06 -16.76
C LYS A 36 29.68 -20.63 -17.20
N LEU A 37 29.15 -19.81 -16.30
CA LEU A 37 28.79 -18.42 -16.58
C LEU A 37 30.01 -17.59 -16.99
N LYS A 38 31.15 -17.73 -16.29
CA LYS A 38 32.42 -17.07 -16.66
C LYS A 38 32.90 -17.46 -18.06
N ASN A 39 32.73 -18.72 -18.46
CA ASN A 39 33.09 -19.18 -19.81
C ASN A 39 32.15 -18.58 -20.86
N LEU A 40 30.84 -18.60 -20.62
CA LEU A 40 29.83 -17.99 -21.50
C LEU A 40 30.06 -16.48 -21.71
N ILE A 41 30.42 -15.75 -20.65
CA ILE A 41 30.75 -14.31 -20.74
C ILE A 41 32.00 -14.07 -21.62
N LYS A 42 33.00 -14.97 -21.54
CA LYS A 42 34.21 -14.87 -22.37
C LYS A 42 33.93 -15.19 -23.84
N GLU A 43 33.05 -16.15 -24.10
CA GLU A 43 32.66 -16.57 -25.46
C GLU A 43 31.75 -15.54 -26.14
N SER A 44 30.82 -14.92 -25.40
CA SER A 44 29.84 -13.98 -25.96
C SER A 44 30.41 -12.58 -26.25
N LYS A 45 31.59 -12.22 -25.72
CA LYS A 45 32.23 -10.89 -25.90
C LYS A 45 31.29 -9.68 -25.70
N GLY A 46 30.22 -9.83 -24.90
CA GLY A 46 29.24 -8.78 -24.62
C GLY A 46 28.00 -8.77 -25.51
N ASP A 47 27.83 -9.73 -26.43
CA ASP A 47 26.57 -9.91 -27.16
C ASP A 47 25.50 -10.62 -26.30
N TYR A 48 24.23 -10.31 -26.55
CA TYR A 48 23.08 -10.92 -25.87
C TYR A 48 23.03 -12.43 -26.16
N SER A 49 22.97 -13.25 -25.09
CA SER A 49 22.79 -14.70 -25.16
C SER A 49 21.73 -15.13 -24.15
N GLU A 50 20.70 -15.82 -24.64
CA GLU A 50 19.61 -16.38 -23.82
C GLU A 50 20.14 -17.45 -22.84
N GLU A 51 21.16 -18.23 -23.24
CA GLU A 51 21.81 -19.20 -22.35
C GLU A 51 22.59 -18.50 -21.22
N MET A 52 23.17 -17.34 -21.48
CA MET A 52 23.84 -16.54 -20.45
C MET A 52 22.84 -16.00 -19.43
N GLU A 53 21.71 -15.44 -19.89
CA GLU A 53 20.68 -14.88 -19.03
C GLU A 53 20.04 -15.96 -18.13
N THR A 54 19.72 -17.12 -18.71
CA THR A 54 19.19 -18.27 -17.96
C THR A 54 20.20 -18.81 -16.95
N THR A 55 21.46 -19.00 -17.34
CA THR A 55 22.52 -19.46 -16.42
C THR A 55 22.74 -18.45 -15.28
N GLN A 56 22.69 -17.16 -15.56
CA GLN A 56 22.79 -16.10 -14.55
C GLN A 56 21.63 -16.14 -13.55
N ARG A 57 20.38 -16.33 -14.02
CA ARG A 57 19.23 -16.50 -13.14
C ARG A 57 19.36 -17.73 -12.26
N VAL A 58 19.72 -18.89 -12.84
CA VAL A 58 19.93 -20.14 -12.07
C VAL A 58 21.01 -19.94 -11.00
N HIS A 59 22.13 -19.30 -11.36
CA HIS A 59 23.20 -18.97 -10.42
C HIS A 59 22.71 -18.09 -9.27
N SER A 60 21.90 -17.07 -9.54
CA SER A 60 21.35 -16.21 -8.49
C SER A 60 20.37 -16.95 -7.56
N VAL A 61 19.54 -17.85 -8.10
CA VAL A 61 18.61 -18.68 -7.31
C VAL A 61 19.38 -19.62 -6.39
N LEU A 62 20.37 -20.34 -6.92
CA LEU A 62 21.20 -21.27 -6.13
C LEU A 62 21.95 -20.55 -5.01
N ARG A 63 22.54 -19.39 -5.31
CA ARG A 63 23.21 -18.58 -4.28
C ARG A 63 22.26 -18.18 -3.16
N LYS A 64 21.03 -17.80 -3.51
CA LYS A 64 20.01 -17.45 -2.51
C LYS A 64 19.58 -18.67 -1.68
N GLU A 65 19.45 -19.85 -2.30
CA GLU A 65 19.18 -21.08 -1.55
C GLU A 65 20.31 -21.43 -0.57
N ILE A 66 21.58 -21.24 -0.96
CA ILE A 66 22.74 -21.43 -0.08
C ILE A 66 22.66 -20.46 1.12
N GLU A 67 22.41 -19.17 0.87
CA GLU A 67 22.25 -18.17 1.94
C GLU A 67 21.11 -18.55 2.91
N ASN A 68 19.99 -19.06 2.39
CA ASN A 68 18.88 -19.55 3.21
C ASN A 68 19.27 -20.76 4.09
N TYR A 69 20.04 -21.71 3.53
CA TYR A 69 20.48 -22.89 4.27
C TYR A 69 21.54 -22.51 5.32
N GLU A 70 22.42 -21.56 5.01
CA GLU A 70 23.39 -21.00 5.96
C GLU A 70 22.68 -20.33 7.14
N GLU A 71 21.62 -19.55 6.89
CA GLU A 71 20.81 -18.93 7.96
C GLU A 71 20.14 -20.01 8.84
N ALA A 72 19.62 -21.06 8.22
CA ALA A 72 18.95 -22.17 8.90
C ALA A 72 19.87 -23.02 9.80
N LEU A 73 21.20 -22.98 9.63
CA LEU A 73 22.13 -23.79 10.45
C LEU A 73 22.10 -23.44 11.95
N SER A 74 21.75 -22.20 12.29
CA SER A 74 21.69 -21.71 13.67
C SER A 74 20.40 -22.13 14.38
N SER A 75 19.26 -21.97 13.71
CA SER A 75 17.93 -22.40 14.18
C SER A 75 17.14 -23.04 13.03
N PRO A 76 17.35 -24.34 12.77
CA PRO A 76 16.81 -25.01 11.58
C PRO A 76 15.28 -25.13 11.61
N TYR A 77 14.71 -25.40 12.78
CA TYR A 77 13.28 -25.53 13.00
C TYR A 77 12.93 -24.89 14.33
N PHE A 78 11.72 -24.34 14.47
CA PHE A 78 11.23 -23.78 15.74
C PHE A 78 10.09 -24.61 16.32
N GLY A 79 9.51 -25.52 15.54
CA GLY A 79 8.38 -26.35 15.94
C GLY A 79 8.45 -27.76 15.40
N LYS A 80 7.80 -28.69 16.09
CA LYS A 80 7.55 -30.07 15.64
C LYS A 80 6.07 -30.40 15.87
N VAL A 81 5.46 -31.08 14.91
CA VAL A 81 4.14 -31.70 15.09
C VAL A 81 4.23 -33.19 14.77
N GLU A 82 3.54 -34.01 15.57
CA GLU A 82 3.34 -35.43 15.28
C GLU A 82 1.90 -35.62 14.83
N PHE A 83 1.72 -35.96 13.55
CA PHE A 83 0.42 -36.03 12.92
C PHE A 83 0.24 -37.39 12.26
N ARG A 84 -0.91 -37.99 12.50
CA ARG A 84 -1.31 -39.26 11.88
C ARG A 84 -2.55 -39.06 11.05
N GLU A 85 -2.41 -39.16 9.74
CA GLU A 85 -3.57 -39.21 8.84
C GLU A 85 -4.47 -40.41 9.18
N HIS A 86 -5.79 -40.28 8.99
CA HIS A 86 -6.76 -41.36 9.32
C HIS A 86 -6.40 -42.73 8.70
N ARG A 87 -5.73 -42.73 7.54
CA ARG A 87 -5.31 -43.94 6.82
C ARG A 87 -3.78 -44.03 6.64
N GLY A 88 -3.04 -43.17 7.31
CA GLY A 88 -1.59 -43.07 7.19
C GLY A 88 -0.85 -43.56 8.44
N GLU A 89 0.47 -43.50 8.34
CA GLU A 89 1.37 -43.66 9.46
C GLU A 89 1.49 -42.34 10.24
N GLU A 90 2.07 -42.42 11.44
CA GLU A 90 2.34 -41.22 12.24
C GLU A 90 3.66 -40.61 11.77
N GLU A 91 3.61 -39.35 11.34
CA GLU A 91 4.76 -38.63 10.80
C GLU A 91 5.21 -37.53 11.76
N SER A 92 6.53 -37.40 11.91
CA SER A 92 7.17 -36.31 12.66
C SER A 92 7.57 -35.18 11.72
N ILE A 93 6.82 -34.09 11.75
CA ILE A 93 7.02 -32.95 10.85
C ILE A 93 7.71 -31.82 11.61
N TYR A 94 8.91 -31.47 11.16
CA TYR A 94 9.70 -30.36 11.71
C TYR A 94 9.48 -29.11 10.88
N ILE A 95 9.13 -28.00 11.53
CA ILE A 95 8.73 -26.76 10.86
C ILE A 95 9.76 -25.67 11.14
N GLY A 96 10.27 -25.08 10.06
CA GLY A 96 11.30 -24.05 10.09
C GLY A 96 10.97 -22.82 9.26
N LYS A 97 11.84 -21.81 9.37
CA LYS A 97 11.73 -20.57 8.60
C LYS A 97 11.89 -20.82 7.10
N GLN A 98 12.74 -21.78 6.73
CA GLN A 98 13.03 -22.18 5.36
C GLN A 98 12.85 -23.70 5.25
N GLY A 99 12.36 -24.17 4.11
CA GLY A 99 12.32 -25.60 3.79
C GLY A 99 13.70 -26.14 3.42
N VAL A 100 14.02 -27.35 3.88
CA VAL A 100 15.20 -28.11 3.49
C VAL A 100 14.77 -29.49 3.03
N SER A 101 15.01 -29.78 1.76
CA SER A 101 14.75 -31.08 1.17
C SER A 101 16.06 -31.85 0.95
N SER A 102 15.99 -33.15 1.18
CA SER A 102 17.08 -34.08 0.93
C SER A 102 17.16 -34.39 -0.56
N THR A 103 18.37 -34.31 -1.14
CA THR A 103 18.60 -34.64 -2.55
C THR A 103 18.63 -36.15 -2.81
N VAL A 104 18.71 -36.98 -1.76
CA VAL A 104 18.85 -38.44 -1.86
C VAL A 104 17.51 -39.12 -2.08
N ASP A 105 16.50 -38.78 -1.28
CA ASP A 105 15.18 -39.40 -1.24
C ASP A 105 14.05 -38.42 -1.59
N GLY A 106 14.33 -37.11 -1.65
CA GLY A 106 13.33 -36.07 -1.91
C GLY A 106 12.45 -35.76 -0.70
N GLU A 107 12.77 -36.29 0.48
CA GLU A 107 12.01 -36.01 1.70
C GLU A 107 12.34 -34.62 2.26
N GLU A 108 11.33 -33.95 2.81
CA GLU A 108 11.49 -32.66 3.48
C GLU A 108 12.08 -32.90 4.88
N VAL A 109 13.37 -32.65 5.04
CA VAL A 109 14.06 -32.69 6.34
C VAL A 109 13.48 -31.64 7.29
N ILE A 110 13.17 -30.47 6.75
CA ILE A 110 12.53 -29.34 7.43
C ILE A 110 11.47 -28.78 6.50
N VAL A 111 10.24 -28.70 6.99
CA VAL A 111 9.12 -28.13 6.26
C VAL A 111 9.07 -26.62 6.46
N ASP A 112 8.89 -25.90 5.37
CA ASP A 112 8.70 -24.45 5.40
C ASP A 112 7.41 -24.07 6.14
N TRP A 113 7.45 -23.05 7.00
CA TRP A 113 6.27 -22.54 7.71
C TRP A 113 5.11 -22.14 6.79
N ARG A 114 5.38 -21.79 5.53
CA ARG A 114 4.38 -21.42 4.51
C ARG A 114 3.66 -22.63 3.92
N ALA A 115 4.20 -23.83 4.13
CA ALA A 115 3.60 -25.05 3.62
C ALA A 115 2.18 -25.26 4.18
N PRO A 116 1.28 -25.91 3.43
CA PRO A 116 -0.07 -26.25 3.88
C PRO A 116 -0.10 -27.04 5.20
N VAL A 117 0.78 -28.02 5.35
CA VAL A 117 0.85 -28.90 6.53
C VAL A 117 1.25 -28.16 7.81
N SER A 118 2.02 -27.07 7.68
CA SER A 118 2.43 -26.22 8.80
C SER A 118 1.24 -25.51 9.48
N ASP A 119 0.06 -25.51 8.87
CA ASP A 119 -1.20 -25.05 9.50
C ASP A 119 -1.54 -25.87 10.76
N LEU A 120 -1.13 -27.13 10.82
CA LEU A 120 -1.29 -28.00 12.01
C LEU A 120 -0.57 -27.42 13.23
N TYR A 121 0.58 -26.80 13.04
CA TYR A 121 1.31 -26.14 14.12
C TYR A 121 0.59 -24.87 14.59
N TYR A 122 0.02 -24.07 13.70
CA TYR A 122 -0.58 -22.79 14.11
C TYR A 122 -2.03 -22.91 14.60
N SER A 123 -2.82 -23.75 13.95
CA SER A 123 -4.27 -23.83 14.14
C SER A 123 -4.73 -25.12 14.82
N GLY A 124 -3.88 -26.15 14.83
CA GLY A 124 -4.18 -27.46 15.41
C GLY A 124 -4.40 -27.38 16.91
N THR A 125 -5.57 -27.86 17.34
CA THR A 125 -5.85 -28.20 18.73
C THR A 125 -5.60 -29.70 18.88
N GLY A 126 -4.90 -30.14 19.92
CA GLY A 126 -4.57 -31.56 20.12
C GLY A 126 -5.80 -32.48 19.99
N GLY A 127 -5.60 -33.68 19.44
CA GLY A 127 -6.70 -34.59 19.08
C GLY A 127 -7.01 -34.55 17.59
N GLU A 128 -8.29 -34.53 17.21
CA GLU A 128 -8.71 -34.49 15.80
C GLU A 128 -8.37 -33.13 15.16
N ALA A 129 -7.60 -33.15 14.08
CA ALA A 129 -7.12 -31.97 13.39
C ALA A 129 -7.17 -32.16 11.86
N TYR A 130 -7.12 -31.06 11.14
CA TYR A 130 -7.09 -31.09 9.68
C TYR A 130 -6.27 -29.92 9.14
N TYR A 131 -5.82 -30.04 7.90
CA TYR A 131 -5.21 -28.94 7.15
C TYR A 131 -5.66 -28.95 5.68
N LYS A 132 -5.53 -27.80 5.02
CA LYS A 132 -5.99 -27.60 3.63
C LYS A 132 -4.82 -27.69 2.65
N ALA A 133 -4.71 -28.78 1.91
CA ALA A 133 -3.69 -29.01 0.88
C ALA A 133 -4.24 -28.71 -0.54
N PRO A 134 -3.39 -28.56 -1.58
CA PRO A 134 -3.85 -28.48 -2.97
C PRO A 134 -4.75 -29.66 -3.40
N ALA A 135 -4.50 -30.85 -2.84
CA ALA A 135 -5.27 -32.06 -3.14
C ALA A 135 -6.64 -32.13 -2.43
N GLY A 136 -6.90 -31.26 -1.46
CA GLY A 136 -8.12 -31.28 -0.65
C GLY A 136 -7.85 -31.06 0.84
N ILE A 137 -8.86 -31.31 1.66
CA ILE A 137 -8.74 -31.31 3.12
C ILE A 137 -8.16 -32.66 3.55
N ILE A 138 -7.10 -32.62 4.35
CA ILE A 138 -6.47 -33.81 4.94
C ILE A 138 -6.82 -33.81 6.43
N GLU A 139 -7.44 -34.89 6.89
CA GLU A 139 -7.93 -35.06 8.26
C GLU A 139 -7.12 -36.15 8.97
N GLY A 140 -6.85 -35.96 10.25
CA GLY A 140 -6.07 -36.90 11.05
C GLY A 140 -6.01 -36.51 12.52
N LYS A 141 -5.16 -37.22 13.27
CA LYS A 141 -4.95 -36.98 14.68
C LYS A 141 -3.61 -36.29 14.93
N LEU A 142 -3.63 -35.16 15.62
CA LEU A 142 -2.46 -34.44 16.12
C LEU A 142 -2.13 -34.95 17.53
N SER A 143 -1.04 -35.70 17.65
CA SER A 143 -0.60 -36.34 18.90
C SER A 143 0.28 -35.42 19.75
N LEU A 144 1.17 -34.66 19.10
CA LEU A 144 2.14 -33.79 19.77
C LEU A 144 2.29 -32.48 19.00
N LYS A 145 2.42 -31.39 19.76
CA LYS A 145 2.91 -30.10 19.26
C LYS A 145 4.00 -29.61 20.21
N ARG A 146 5.20 -29.42 19.68
CA ARG A 146 6.40 -29.04 20.44
C ARG A 146 7.00 -27.76 19.88
N LYS A 147 7.45 -26.87 20.76
CA LYS A 147 8.19 -25.63 20.45
C LYS A 147 9.62 -25.76 20.95
N PHE A 148 10.57 -25.17 20.24
CA PHE A 148 11.99 -25.21 20.57
C PHE A 148 12.53 -23.80 20.77
N LEU A 149 13.36 -23.62 21.79
CA LEU A 149 14.15 -22.41 22.02
C LEU A 149 15.63 -22.73 21.80
N PHE A 150 16.29 -21.96 20.95
CA PHE A 150 17.70 -22.14 20.60
C PHE A 150 18.56 -21.02 21.18
N LYS A 151 19.76 -21.37 21.64
CA LYS A 151 20.76 -20.41 22.11
C LYS A 151 22.15 -20.93 21.80
N GLU A 152 23.00 -20.06 21.23
CA GLU A 152 24.39 -20.40 20.88
C GLU A 152 24.53 -21.72 20.09
N ASP A 153 23.66 -21.95 19.10
CA ASP A 153 23.61 -23.14 18.24
C ASP A 153 23.25 -24.48 18.94
N ASP A 154 22.59 -24.46 20.09
CA ASP A 154 22.03 -25.63 20.77
C ASP A 154 20.59 -25.38 21.27
N ILE A 155 19.86 -26.45 21.59
CA ILE A 155 18.52 -26.39 22.17
C ILE A 155 18.65 -26.06 23.67
N GLU A 156 18.15 -24.89 24.06
CA GLU A 156 18.07 -24.44 25.44
C GLU A 156 16.85 -25.04 26.15
N ALA A 157 15.68 -24.97 25.51
CA ALA A 157 14.42 -25.43 26.09
C ALA A 157 13.46 -26.00 25.04
N ILE A 158 12.56 -26.88 25.51
CA ILE A 158 11.45 -27.43 24.72
C ILE A 158 10.14 -27.23 25.49
N TYR A 159 9.07 -26.93 24.76
CA TYR A 159 7.74 -26.70 25.33
C TYR A 159 6.70 -27.54 24.56
N ASP A 160 5.97 -28.39 25.27
CA ASP A 160 4.92 -29.23 24.68
C ASP A 160 3.54 -28.61 24.93
N GLU A 161 2.81 -28.35 23.84
CA GLU A 161 1.48 -27.76 23.86
C GLU A 161 0.46 -28.88 23.59
N GLY A 162 -0.07 -29.49 24.65
CA GLY A 162 -1.16 -30.48 24.52
C GLY A 162 -1.04 -31.82 25.24
N ILE A 163 -0.07 -32.03 26.13
CA ILE A 163 -0.10 -33.18 27.07
C ILE A 163 -0.24 -32.65 28.49
N ASN A 164 -1.45 -32.18 28.81
CA ASN A 164 -1.97 -32.10 30.17
C ASN A 164 -3.51 -32.06 30.08
N GLU A 165 -4.10 -33.12 29.51
CA GLU A 165 -5.48 -33.42 29.87
C GLU A 165 -5.51 -33.87 31.34
N ILE A 166 -5.94 -32.94 32.19
CA ILE A 166 -6.70 -33.20 33.42
C ILE A 166 -5.94 -33.97 34.51
N ILE A 167 -5.08 -33.29 35.29
CA ILE A 167 -4.88 -33.64 36.71
C ILE A 167 -4.72 -32.36 37.56
N ILE A 168 -5.83 -31.96 38.19
CA ILE A 168 -5.94 -31.32 39.51
C ILE A 168 -5.14 -30.03 39.74
N ASN A 169 -5.60 -28.93 39.13
CA ASN A 169 -6.00 -27.67 39.77
C ASN A 169 -6.17 -26.62 38.67
N GLN A 170 -7.23 -25.83 38.77
CA GLN A 170 -7.50 -24.73 37.85
C GLN A 170 -6.35 -23.71 37.96
N GLU A 171 -5.52 -23.56 36.93
CA GLU A 171 -4.93 -22.29 36.41
C GLU A 171 -3.61 -22.43 35.60
N GLU A 172 -2.88 -23.55 35.60
CA GLU A 172 -1.47 -23.55 35.12
C GLU A 172 -1.20 -23.93 33.63
N GLY A 173 -2.18 -23.81 32.72
CA GLY A 173 -1.99 -24.15 31.30
C GLY A 173 -1.52 -23.00 30.40
N THR A 174 -1.86 -21.76 30.77
CA THR A 174 -1.58 -20.53 30.00
C THR A 174 -0.16 -20.00 30.23
N ASP A 175 0.39 -20.20 31.43
CA ASP A 175 1.63 -19.57 31.86
C ASP A 175 2.87 -20.00 31.05
N LEU A 176 2.92 -21.27 30.62
CA LEU A 176 4.05 -21.81 29.83
C LEU A 176 4.09 -21.26 28.40
N VAL A 177 2.92 -20.99 27.80
CA VAL A 177 2.82 -20.41 26.45
C VAL A 177 3.25 -18.94 26.49
N ASP A 178 2.86 -18.23 27.55
CA ASP A 178 3.23 -16.83 27.77
C ASP A 178 4.72 -16.67 28.09
N GLU A 179 5.35 -17.61 28.80
CA GLU A 179 6.79 -17.59 29.07
C GLU A 179 7.62 -17.74 27.77
N PHE A 180 7.26 -18.67 26.88
CA PHE A 180 7.90 -18.81 25.57
C PHE A 180 7.76 -17.54 24.72
N LEU A 181 6.57 -16.93 24.70
CA LEU A 181 6.33 -15.67 23.99
C LEU A 181 7.18 -14.53 24.57
N LYS A 182 7.24 -14.42 25.90
CA LYS A 182 8.00 -13.38 26.60
C LYS A 182 9.49 -13.44 26.28
N ILE A 183 10.10 -14.63 26.32
CA ILE A 183 11.53 -14.83 26.04
C ILE A 183 11.85 -14.41 24.59
N ASN A 184 11.08 -14.91 23.60
CA ASN A 184 11.29 -14.57 22.19
C ASN A 184 11.09 -13.06 21.90
N LEU A 185 10.16 -12.40 22.60
CA LEU A 185 9.93 -10.95 22.47
C LEU A 185 11.05 -10.11 23.10
N GLU A 186 11.78 -10.63 24.09
CA GLU A 186 12.93 -9.96 24.70
C GLU A 186 14.20 -10.11 23.85
N GLU A 187 14.46 -11.29 23.29
CA GLU A 187 15.66 -11.58 22.47
C GLU A 187 15.62 -10.90 21.08
N SER A 188 14.43 -10.71 20.50
CA SER A 188 14.24 -10.13 19.16
C SER A 188 14.58 -8.63 19.03
N ARG A 189 15.07 -7.99 20.10
CA ARG A 189 15.32 -6.53 20.18
C ARG A 189 16.59 -6.01 19.53
N GLY A 190 17.59 -6.86 19.33
CA GLY A 190 18.84 -6.48 18.62
C GLY A 190 18.84 -6.84 17.13
N LYS A 191 18.00 -7.81 16.74
CA LYS A 191 17.97 -8.41 15.40
C LYS A 191 16.61 -8.16 14.73
N LYS A 192 16.41 -6.94 14.19
CA LYS A 192 15.29 -6.52 13.30
C LYS A 192 14.16 -7.56 13.09
N LEU A 193 13.18 -7.70 13.99
CA LEU A 193 11.92 -8.45 13.75
C LEU A 193 12.04 -9.83 13.06
N LYS A 194 13.19 -10.52 13.18
CA LYS A 194 13.51 -11.69 12.35
C LYS A 194 12.75 -12.97 12.73
N GLU A 195 12.16 -13.04 13.93
CA GLU A 195 11.71 -14.31 14.54
C GLU A 195 10.21 -14.35 14.91
N VAL A 196 9.35 -13.61 14.19
CA VAL A 196 7.90 -13.63 14.48
C VAL A 196 7.23 -14.95 14.05
N VAL A 197 7.81 -15.70 13.12
CA VAL A 197 7.19 -16.91 12.54
C VAL A 197 6.89 -17.99 13.59
N ALA A 198 7.75 -18.15 14.59
CA ALA A 198 7.57 -19.14 15.65
C ALA A 198 6.45 -18.76 16.65
N THR A 199 6.08 -17.49 16.70
CA THR A 199 5.14 -16.94 17.68
C THR A 199 3.78 -16.59 17.06
N ILE A 200 3.59 -16.87 15.76
CA ILE A 200 2.32 -16.65 15.06
C ILE A 200 1.20 -17.43 15.75
N GLN A 201 0.15 -16.72 16.11
CA GLN A 201 -1.04 -17.29 16.74
C GLN A 201 -2.08 -17.76 15.72
N LYS A 202 -3.05 -18.56 16.16
CA LYS A 202 -4.15 -19.07 15.32
C LYS A 202 -4.87 -17.95 14.55
N GLU A 203 -5.31 -16.88 15.23
CA GLU A 203 -6.00 -15.75 14.60
C GLU A 203 -5.15 -15.07 13.51
N GLN A 204 -3.84 -14.95 13.75
CA GLN A 204 -2.91 -14.35 12.80
C GLN A 204 -2.67 -15.27 11.60
N ASN A 205 -2.56 -16.58 11.84
CA ASN A 205 -2.42 -17.59 10.80
C ASN A 205 -3.67 -17.68 9.91
N ASP A 206 -4.87 -17.56 10.47
CA ASP A 206 -6.13 -17.50 9.71
C ASP A 206 -6.13 -16.30 8.74
N ILE A 207 -5.63 -15.13 9.17
CA ILE A 207 -5.46 -13.95 8.31
C ILE A 207 -4.39 -14.22 7.24
N ILE A 208 -3.24 -14.78 7.60
CA ILE A 208 -2.13 -15.07 6.67
C ILE A 208 -2.60 -16.02 5.56
N ARG A 209 -3.34 -17.07 5.91
CA ARG A 209 -3.81 -18.10 4.98
C ARG A 209 -5.15 -17.78 4.32
N TRP A 210 -5.73 -16.60 4.58
CA TRP A 210 -7.00 -16.18 4.00
C TRP A 210 -6.99 -16.22 2.46
N PRO A 211 -8.07 -16.63 1.77
CA PRO A 211 -8.09 -16.71 0.31
C PRO A 211 -7.73 -15.39 -0.38
N LYS A 212 -7.00 -15.47 -1.52
CA LYS A 212 -6.47 -14.26 -2.19
C LYS A 212 -7.57 -13.38 -2.81
N ASN A 213 -8.62 -13.97 -3.39
CA ASN A 213 -9.65 -13.25 -4.16
C ASN A 213 -10.78 -12.68 -3.28
N LEU A 214 -10.63 -12.72 -1.96
CA LEU A 214 -11.58 -12.14 -1.00
C LEU A 214 -10.85 -11.01 -0.26
N PRO A 215 -11.27 -9.74 -0.42
CA PRO A 215 -10.69 -8.64 0.33
C PRO A 215 -10.76 -8.92 1.81
N ILE A 216 -9.64 -8.74 2.51
CA ILE A 216 -9.57 -8.85 3.95
C ILE A 216 -9.19 -7.50 4.56
N ILE A 217 -9.92 -7.11 5.59
CA ILE A 217 -9.71 -5.92 6.40
C ILE A 217 -9.32 -6.39 7.80
N VAL A 218 -8.11 -6.01 8.23
CA VAL A 218 -7.56 -6.37 9.53
C VAL A 218 -7.48 -5.11 10.39
N GLN A 219 -8.40 -4.99 11.34
CA GLN A 219 -8.28 -4.03 12.44
C GLN A 219 -7.39 -4.64 13.51
N GLY A 220 -6.51 -3.85 14.11
CA GLY A 220 -5.86 -4.24 15.35
C GLY A 220 -5.53 -3.01 16.17
N SER A 221 -5.18 -3.18 17.44
CA SER A 221 -4.67 -2.10 18.29
C SER A 221 -3.17 -1.83 18.10
N ALA A 222 -2.66 -0.69 18.56
CA ALA A 222 -1.21 -0.43 18.62
C ALA A 222 -0.44 -1.65 19.17
N GLY A 223 0.64 -2.05 18.50
CA GLY A 223 1.47 -3.19 18.93
C GLY A 223 0.93 -4.59 18.63
N SER A 224 -0.19 -4.72 17.91
CA SER A 224 -0.78 -6.01 17.53
C SER A 224 -0.09 -6.75 16.36
N GLY A 225 1.02 -6.21 15.83
CA GLY A 225 1.79 -6.85 14.75
C GLY A 225 1.13 -6.82 13.35
N LYS A 226 0.19 -5.92 13.06
CA LYS A 226 -0.57 -5.91 11.79
C LYS A 226 0.28 -5.84 10.54
N THR A 227 1.26 -4.95 10.51
CA THR A 227 2.20 -4.82 9.39
C THR A 227 2.96 -6.12 9.19
N THR A 228 3.44 -6.73 10.27
CA THR A 228 4.11 -8.03 10.22
C THR A 228 3.20 -9.11 9.65
N ILE A 229 1.95 -9.20 10.10
CA ILE A 229 0.95 -10.14 9.58
C ILE A 229 0.69 -9.91 8.09
N ALA A 230 0.61 -8.65 7.65
CA ALA A 230 0.42 -8.32 6.23
C ALA A 230 1.61 -8.76 5.36
N LEU A 231 2.85 -8.61 5.86
CA LEU A 231 4.06 -9.07 5.18
C LEU A 231 4.16 -10.60 5.15
N HIS A 232 3.85 -11.28 6.25
CA HIS A 232 3.77 -12.75 6.27
C HIS A 232 2.70 -13.29 5.34
N ARG A 233 1.53 -12.62 5.27
CA ARG A 233 0.48 -12.94 4.30
C ARG A 233 0.98 -12.81 2.87
N LEU A 234 1.69 -11.73 2.56
CA LEU A 234 2.29 -11.52 1.23
C LEU A 234 3.28 -12.66 0.89
N ALA A 235 4.16 -13.01 1.82
CA ALA A 235 5.11 -14.11 1.66
C ALA A 235 4.42 -15.47 1.46
N TYR A 236 3.35 -15.73 2.22
CA TYR A 236 2.52 -16.92 2.05
C TYR A 236 1.85 -16.96 0.67
N LEU A 237 1.30 -15.84 0.20
CA LEU A 237 0.66 -15.77 -1.12
C LEU A 237 1.67 -16.00 -2.26
N LEU A 238 2.87 -15.44 -2.17
CA LEU A 238 3.93 -15.71 -3.16
C LEU A 238 4.38 -17.16 -3.15
N TYR A 239 4.49 -17.77 -1.97
CA TYR A 239 4.83 -19.18 -1.86
C TYR A 239 3.72 -20.08 -2.41
N ARG A 240 2.47 -19.82 -2.03
CA ARG A 240 1.31 -20.63 -2.42
C ARG A 240 0.98 -20.53 -3.90
N TYR A 241 1.24 -19.38 -4.52
CA TYR A 241 0.89 -19.08 -5.90
C TYR A 241 2.12 -18.78 -6.76
N SER A 242 3.28 -19.35 -6.41
CA SER A 242 4.58 -19.13 -7.08
C SER A 242 4.54 -19.39 -8.59
N ASP A 243 3.70 -20.32 -9.05
CA ASP A 243 3.50 -20.61 -10.49
C ASP A 243 2.78 -19.50 -11.26
N THR A 244 2.07 -18.62 -10.55
CA THR A 244 1.14 -17.64 -11.16
C THR A 244 1.38 -16.20 -10.71
N ILE A 245 2.07 -15.95 -9.61
CA ILE A 245 2.32 -14.63 -9.05
C ILE A 245 3.82 -14.48 -8.78
N GLU A 246 4.42 -13.46 -9.38
CA GLU A 246 5.79 -13.06 -9.09
C GLU A 246 5.80 -11.82 -8.19
N GLY A 247 6.95 -11.51 -7.55
CA GLY A 247 7.08 -10.36 -6.66
C GLY A 247 6.65 -9.03 -7.30
N LYS A 248 7.02 -8.81 -8.56
CA LYS A 248 6.66 -7.61 -9.34
C LYS A 248 5.15 -7.43 -9.55
N ASP A 249 4.37 -8.51 -9.46
CA ASP A 249 2.92 -8.48 -9.61
C ASP A 249 2.21 -7.99 -8.33
N ILE A 250 2.95 -7.79 -7.25
CA ILE A 250 2.44 -7.34 -5.96
C ILE A 250 2.82 -5.88 -5.71
N LEU A 251 1.86 -5.13 -5.18
CA LEU A 251 2.05 -3.75 -4.72
C LEU A 251 1.87 -3.66 -3.20
N VAL A 252 2.83 -3.04 -2.53
CA VAL A 252 2.70 -2.63 -1.12
C VAL A 252 2.58 -1.11 -1.06
N LEU A 253 1.46 -0.65 -0.50
CA LEU A 253 1.18 0.76 -0.23
C LEU A 253 1.38 1.07 1.24
N ALA A 254 2.43 1.86 1.53
CA ALA A 254 2.78 2.29 2.88
C ALA A 254 2.46 3.78 3.11
N PRO A 255 2.33 4.24 4.37
CA PRO A 255 1.94 5.62 4.68
C PRO A 255 3.02 6.66 4.32
N ASN A 256 4.29 6.31 4.43
CA ASN A 256 5.42 7.21 4.20
C ASN A 256 6.70 6.43 3.82
N LYS A 257 7.79 7.15 3.51
CA LYS A 257 9.05 6.56 3.05
C LYS A 257 9.82 5.78 4.10
N LEU A 258 9.78 6.22 5.37
CA LEU A 258 10.48 5.52 6.46
C LEU A 258 9.94 4.10 6.62
N PHE A 259 8.62 3.93 6.45
CA PHE A 259 7.99 2.62 6.42
C PHE A 259 8.39 1.77 5.21
N LEU A 260 8.53 2.38 4.03
CA LEU A 260 8.96 1.65 2.83
C LEU A 260 10.39 1.12 3.00
N ASP A 261 11.27 1.92 3.58
CA ASP A 261 12.66 1.50 3.85
C ASP A 261 12.66 0.31 4.83
N TYR A 262 11.86 0.39 5.91
CA TYR A 262 11.69 -0.70 6.86
C TYR A 262 11.13 -1.99 6.22
N ILE A 263 10.09 -1.90 5.39
CA ILE A 263 9.52 -3.06 4.69
C ILE A 263 10.53 -3.69 3.73
N SER A 264 11.31 -2.85 3.02
CA SER A 264 12.33 -3.30 2.06
C SER A 264 13.45 -4.11 2.72
N GLU A 265 13.71 -3.90 4.01
CA GLU A 265 14.69 -4.69 4.76
C GLU A 265 14.14 -6.03 5.27
N ILE A 266 12.81 -6.14 5.43
CA ILE A 266 12.15 -7.34 5.99
C ILE A 266 11.76 -8.34 4.90
N LEU A 267 11.24 -7.86 3.77
CA LEU A 267 10.78 -8.73 2.68
C LEU A 267 11.83 -9.77 2.24
N PRO A 268 13.13 -9.43 2.08
CA PRO A 268 14.16 -10.42 1.73
C PRO A 268 14.26 -11.55 2.75
N ASN A 269 14.15 -11.23 4.05
CA ASN A 269 14.19 -12.23 5.13
C ASN A 269 12.98 -13.17 5.12
N LEU A 270 11.88 -12.76 4.49
CA LEU A 270 10.69 -13.59 4.28
C LEU A 270 10.77 -14.41 2.98
N GLY A 271 11.93 -14.38 2.31
CA GLY A 271 12.16 -15.07 1.04
C GLY A 271 11.46 -14.39 -0.14
N VAL A 272 11.10 -13.11 -0.01
CA VAL A 272 10.36 -12.35 -1.02
C VAL A 272 11.22 -11.24 -1.62
N ASP A 273 11.40 -11.27 -2.94
CA ASP A 273 12.13 -10.24 -3.68
C ASP A 273 11.24 -9.51 -4.69
N GLU A 274 11.76 -8.40 -5.22
CA GLU A 274 11.19 -7.66 -6.37
C GLU A 274 9.75 -7.14 -6.19
N VAL A 275 9.29 -6.99 -4.96
CA VAL A 275 7.96 -6.41 -4.67
C VAL A 275 7.95 -4.92 -4.97
N THR A 276 6.91 -4.47 -5.67
CA THR A 276 6.72 -3.03 -5.92
C THR A 276 6.25 -2.37 -4.63
N GLN A 277 7.02 -1.42 -4.11
CA GLN A 277 6.71 -0.69 -2.88
C GLN A 277 6.65 0.80 -3.17
N THR A 278 5.58 1.48 -2.74
CA THR A 278 5.45 2.93 -2.92
C THR A 278 4.37 3.51 -1.98
N THR A 279 4.23 4.82 -1.98
CA THR A 279 3.10 5.50 -1.34
C THR A 279 2.00 5.77 -2.37
N PHE A 280 0.75 5.94 -1.93
CA PHE A 280 -0.35 6.26 -2.85
C PHE A 280 -0.07 7.53 -3.66
N GLN A 281 0.44 8.58 -3.01
CA GLN A 281 0.78 9.83 -3.69
C GLN A 281 1.82 9.65 -4.79
N GLU A 282 2.88 8.87 -4.53
CA GLU A 282 3.93 8.62 -5.51
C GLU A 282 3.45 7.75 -6.66
N LEU A 283 2.63 6.73 -6.38
CA LEU A 283 1.99 5.90 -7.40
C LEU A 283 1.21 6.76 -8.39
N VAL A 284 0.34 7.65 -7.89
CA VAL A 284 -0.49 8.52 -8.73
C VAL A 284 0.35 9.54 -9.48
N MET A 285 1.28 10.22 -8.80
CA MET A 285 2.17 11.21 -9.40
C MET A 285 2.98 10.61 -10.55
N LYS A 286 3.54 9.41 -10.35
CA LYS A 286 4.31 8.67 -11.37
C LYS A 286 3.43 8.25 -12.54
N ARG A 287 2.25 7.67 -12.27
CA ARG A 287 1.32 7.19 -13.29
C ARG A 287 0.81 8.33 -14.18
N LEU A 288 0.44 9.45 -13.56
CA LEU A 288 -0.10 10.62 -14.25
C LEU A 288 1.00 11.57 -14.79
N LYS A 289 2.28 11.27 -14.52
CA LYS A 289 3.44 12.11 -14.89
C LYS A 289 3.27 13.58 -14.44
N LEU A 290 2.68 13.75 -13.25
CA LEU A 290 2.39 15.08 -12.71
C LEU A 290 3.69 15.79 -12.31
N LYS A 291 3.76 17.08 -12.65
CA LYS A 291 4.86 17.98 -12.28
C LYS A 291 4.28 19.09 -11.39
N GLY A 292 4.80 19.23 -10.18
CA GLY A 292 4.36 20.22 -9.20
C GLY A 292 4.86 19.89 -7.81
N LYS A 293 4.76 20.85 -6.89
CA LYS A 293 5.04 20.62 -5.47
C LYS A 293 3.83 19.92 -4.85
N LEU A 294 4.04 18.75 -4.27
CA LEU A 294 2.98 18.04 -3.54
C LEU A 294 2.78 18.71 -2.16
N LYS A 295 1.56 19.15 -1.87
CA LYS A 295 1.12 19.53 -0.52
C LYS A 295 0.62 18.27 0.18
N THR A 296 1.35 17.78 1.17
CA THR A 296 1.10 16.49 1.82
C THR A 296 0.03 16.59 2.91
N LYS A 297 -0.55 15.44 3.30
CA LYS A 297 -1.43 15.34 4.46
C LYS A 297 -0.80 15.85 5.76
N ASP A 298 0.53 15.73 5.90
CA ASP A 298 1.29 16.22 7.06
C ASP A 298 1.41 17.74 7.09
N GLU A 299 1.64 18.36 5.93
CA GLU A 299 1.61 19.83 5.80
C GLU A 299 0.20 20.36 6.12
N LYS A 300 -0.84 19.67 5.63
CA LYS A 300 -2.23 20.06 5.86
C LYS A 300 -2.67 19.88 7.32
N ILE A 301 -2.32 18.78 7.98
CA ILE A 301 -2.67 18.60 9.40
C ILE A 301 -1.95 19.64 10.27
N LYS A 302 -0.71 19.97 9.94
CA LYS A 302 0.02 21.06 10.59
C LYS A 302 -0.73 22.39 10.46
N GLU A 303 -1.16 22.76 9.25
CA GLU A 303 -1.97 23.96 9.04
C GLU A 303 -3.27 23.94 9.88
N ILE A 304 -3.96 22.79 9.94
CA ILE A 304 -5.20 22.63 10.72
C ILE A 304 -4.98 22.81 12.23
N ILE A 305 -3.82 22.38 12.75
CA ILE A 305 -3.45 22.53 14.17
C ILE A 305 -3.07 23.99 14.48
N GLU A 306 -2.40 24.67 13.56
CA GLU A 306 -1.88 26.04 13.76
C GLU A 306 -2.95 27.13 13.50
N ILE A 307 -3.99 26.86 12.71
CA ILE A 307 -5.07 27.82 12.41
C ILE A 307 -5.96 28.05 13.63
N LYS A 308 -6.09 29.33 14.03
CA LYS A 308 -7.00 29.77 15.10
C LYS A 308 -8.44 30.03 14.66
N ASP A 309 -8.67 30.35 13.38
CA ASP A 309 -10.01 30.60 12.87
C ASP A 309 -10.75 29.29 12.59
N GLU A 310 -11.71 28.97 13.45
CA GLU A 310 -12.53 27.76 13.35
C GLU A 310 -13.37 27.70 12.05
N LYS A 311 -13.73 28.83 11.44
CA LYS A 311 -14.46 28.83 10.15
C LYS A 311 -13.58 28.32 9.02
N THR A 312 -12.37 28.87 8.89
CA THR A 312 -11.39 28.45 7.89
C THR A 312 -10.98 27.00 8.09
N LYS A 313 -10.75 26.57 9.33
CA LYS A 313 -10.47 25.17 9.69
C LYS A 313 -11.57 24.22 9.22
N LYS A 314 -12.85 24.59 9.43
CA LYS A 314 -14.00 23.83 8.94
C LYS A 314 -14.08 23.79 7.41
N LEU A 315 -13.72 24.86 6.71
CA LEU A 315 -13.72 24.87 5.23
C LEU A 315 -12.64 23.94 4.66
N ILE A 316 -11.41 24.00 5.19
CA ILE A 316 -10.29 23.13 4.77
C ILE A 316 -10.63 21.65 5.00
N THR A 317 -11.11 21.32 6.20
CA THR A 317 -11.46 19.94 6.56
C THR A 317 -12.64 19.41 5.74
N ASN A 318 -13.70 20.21 5.53
CA ASN A 318 -14.85 19.79 4.73
C ASN A 318 -14.52 19.69 3.23
N SER A 319 -13.67 20.57 2.68
CA SER A 319 -13.18 20.48 1.29
C SER A 319 -12.53 19.11 1.05
N SER A 320 -11.59 18.75 1.93
CA SER A 320 -10.84 17.49 1.88
C SER A 320 -11.75 16.27 2.04
N LYS A 321 -12.70 16.34 2.99
CA LYS A 321 -13.69 15.29 3.23
C LYS A 321 -14.56 15.03 2.01
N VAL A 322 -15.11 16.08 1.40
CA VAL A 322 -16.02 15.98 0.25
C VAL A 322 -15.31 15.36 -0.95
N LYS A 323 -14.07 15.79 -1.26
CA LYS A 323 -13.25 15.26 -2.35
C LYS A 323 -12.98 13.75 -2.25
N GLY A 324 -12.84 13.22 -1.03
CA GLY A 324 -12.59 11.80 -0.77
C GLY A 324 -13.80 10.87 -0.82
N THR A 325 -15.01 11.40 -1.04
CA THR A 325 -16.24 10.59 -1.03
C THR A 325 -16.53 9.91 -2.38
N LEU A 326 -17.22 8.76 -2.32
CA LEU A 326 -17.82 8.14 -3.50
C LEU A 326 -18.93 9.01 -4.12
N LEU A 327 -19.51 9.95 -3.35
CA LEU A 327 -20.44 10.94 -3.91
C LEU A 327 -19.73 11.86 -4.91
N PHE A 328 -18.52 12.33 -4.62
CA PHE A 328 -17.77 13.17 -5.55
C PHE A 328 -17.42 12.44 -6.84
N LYS A 329 -17.12 11.14 -6.76
CA LYS A 329 -17.00 10.27 -7.94
C LYS A 329 -18.22 10.39 -8.86
N THR A 330 -19.44 10.39 -8.30
CA THR A 330 -20.66 10.57 -9.10
C THR A 330 -20.79 11.96 -9.72
N PHE A 331 -20.23 13.00 -9.10
CA PHE A 331 -20.17 14.34 -9.69
C PHE A 331 -19.22 14.37 -10.88
N ILE A 332 -18.07 13.70 -10.78
CA ILE A 332 -17.16 13.51 -11.91
C ILE A 332 -17.86 12.74 -13.04
N ASP A 333 -18.59 11.66 -12.72
CA ASP A 333 -19.33 10.87 -13.72
C ASP A 333 -20.34 11.75 -14.49
N ARG A 334 -21.06 12.62 -13.79
CA ARG A 334 -21.98 13.60 -14.40
C ARG A 334 -21.24 14.63 -15.23
N TYR A 335 -20.15 15.19 -14.71
CA TYR A 335 -19.34 16.17 -15.43
C TYR A 335 -18.83 15.60 -16.76
N ILE A 336 -18.29 14.38 -16.74
CA ILE A 336 -17.83 13.70 -17.95
C ILE A 336 -18.98 13.46 -18.93
N ALA A 337 -20.16 13.04 -18.45
CA ALA A 337 -21.34 12.88 -19.30
C ALA A 337 -21.81 14.20 -19.94
N LEU A 338 -21.74 15.33 -19.21
CA LEU A 338 -22.03 16.66 -19.75
C LEU A 338 -21.06 17.04 -20.87
N LEU A 339 -19.77 16.81 -20.67
CA LEU A 339 -18.75 17.06 -21.70
C LEU A 339 -18.96 16.19 -22.95
N GLU A 340 -19.34 14.92 -22.77
CA GLU A 340 -19.67 14.04 -23.89
C GLU A 340 -20.89 14.54 -24.69
N SER A 341 -21.90 15.07 -24.00
CA SER A 341 -23.11 15.63 -24.63
C SER A 341 -22.82 16.95 -25.37
N ASN A 342 -21.90 17.76 -24.84
CA ASN A 342 -21.44 19.02 -25.43
C ASN A 342 -20.31 18.80 -26.45
N SER A 343 -20.32 17.71 -27.21
CA SER A 343 -19.32 17.33 -28.22
C SER A 343 -19.33 18.26 -29.47
N LEU A 344 -19.12 19.55 -29.20
CA LEU A 344 -19.11 20.70 -30.09
C LEU A 344 -17.87 20.71 -31.00
N ASP A 345 -16.80 20.01 -30.59
CA ASP A 345 -15.52 19.98 -31.31
C ASP A 345 -15.46 18.95 -32.45
N ILE A 346 -16.40 18.01 -32.53
CA ILE A 346 -16.43 17.03 -33.63
C ILE A 346 -16.97 17.73 -34.89
N LYS A 347 -16.11 17.84 -35.90
CA LYS A 347 -16.40 18.49 -37.19
C LYS A 347 -16.26 17.50 -38.34
N ASP A 348 -16.73 17.89 -39.51
CA ASP A 348 -16.50 17.14 -40.75
C ASP A 348 -15.00 17.11 -41.05
N ILE A 349 -14.51 15.98 -41.58
CA ILE A 349 -13.13 15.87 -42.07
C ILE A 349 -13.15 16.26 -43.54
N GLU A 350 -12.68 17.48 -43.84
CA GLU A 350 -12.73 18.05 -45.18
C GLU A 350 -11.35 18.20 -45.83
N ILE A 351 -11.29 18.05 -47.16
CA ILE A 351 -10.11 18.29 -48.00
C ILE A 351 -10.53 19.10 -49.22
N ARG A 352 -9.97 20.32 -49.38
CA ARG A 352 -10.32 21.27 -50.46
C ARG A 352 -11.85 21.45 -50.62
N GLY A 353 -12.58 21.54 -49.52
CA GLY A 353 -14.04 21.72 -49.51
C GLY A 353 -14.88 20.46 -49.79
N TYR A 354 -14.26 19.29 -49.93
CA TYR A 354 -14.95 18.01 -50.04
C TYR A 354 -14.91 17.24 -48.73
N VAL A 355 -16.06 16.75 -48.27
CA VAL A 355 -16.20 15.99 -47.02
C VAL A 355 -15.76 14.55 -47.23
N LEU A 356 -14.68 14.15 -46.57
CA LEU A 356 -14.18 12.76 -46.55
C LEU A 356 -14.96 11.89 -45.55
N PHE A 357 -15.18 12.42 -44.35
CA PHE A 357 -16.01 11.80 -43.30
C PHE A 357 -16.90 12.85 -42.66
N THR A 358 -18.18 12.51 -42.48
CA THR A 358 -19.15 13.43 -41.90
C THR A 358 -19.09 13.43 -40.37
N ARG A 359 -19.41 14.56 -39.75
CA ARG A 359 -19.61 14.68 -38.30
C ARG A 359 -20.60 13.65 -37.78
N LYS A 360 -21.69 13.39 -38.51
CA LYS A 360 -22.71 12.40 -38.10
C LYS A 360 -22.11 11.00 -37.95
N GLU A 361 -21.26 10.60 -38.89
CA GLU A 361 -20.56 9.31 -38.85
C GLU A 361 -19.60 9.24 -37.65
N ILE A 362 -18.80 10.28 -37.43
CA ILE A 362 -17.83 10.33 -36.32
C ILE A 362 -18.55 10.37 -34.96
N MET A 363 -19.62 11.15 -34.83
CA MET A 363 -20.44 11.22 -33.62
C MET A 363 -21.12 9.90 -33.30
N ARG A 364 -21.63 9.19 -34.31
CA ARG A 364 -22.20 7.85 -34.11
C ARG A 364 -21.17 6.89 -33.52
N LEU A 365 -19.96 6.86 -34.10
CA LEU A 365 -18.89 6.01 -33.60
C LEU A 365 -18.52 6.36 -32.15
N TYR A 366 -18.44 7.66 -31.84
CA TYR A 366 -18.03 8.16 -30.52
C TYR A 366 -19.08 7.96 -29.42
N LEU A 367 -20.35 8.28 -29.69
CA LEU A 367 -21.43 8.29 -28.68
C LEU A 367 -22.17 6.95 -28.57
N LYS A 368 -22.15 6.12 -29.62
CA LYS A 368 -22.92 4.87 -29.68
C LYS A 368 -22.03 3.65 -29.82
N ASP A 369 -21.29 3.54 -30.92
CA ASP A 369 -20.66 2.26 -31.30
C ASP A 369 -19.47 1.91 -30.38
N LEU A 370 -18.69 2.90 -29.93
CA LEU A 370 -17.50 2.70 -29.08
C LEU A 370 -17.69 3.21 -27.63
N LYS A 371 -18.93 3.47 -27.19
CA LYS A 371 -19.22 4.07 -25.88
C LYS A 371 -18.55 3.35 -24.69
N ASN A 372 -18.41 2.03 -24.79
CA ASN A 372 -17.86 1.19 -23.71
C ASN A 372 -16.33 1.30 -23.56
N TYR A 373 -15.63 1.91 -24.52
CA TYR A 373 -14.18 2.15 -24.42
C TYR A 373 -13.90 3.42 -23.59
N PRO A 374 -12.73 3.52 -22.93
CA PRO A 374 -12.27 4.77 -22.32
C PRO A 374 -12.21 5.92 -23.33
N ILE A 375 -12.38 7.17 -22.89
CA ILE A 375 -12.57 8.34 -23.78
C ILE A 375 -11.41 8.53 -24.77
N ASN A 376 -10.16 8.42 -24.33
CA ASN A 376 -9.01 8.61 -25.20
C ASN A 376 -8.80 7.37 -26.10
N LYS A 377 -8.97 6.15 -25.57
CA LYS A 377 -8.96 4.91 -26.36
C LYS A 377 -10.03 4.87 -27.44
N ARG A 378 -11.22 5.44 -27.20
CA ARG A 378 -12.26 5.63 -28.22
C ARG A 378 -11.73 6.38 -29.42
N LYS A 379 -11.03 7.51 -29.20
CA LYS A 379 -10.49 8.33 -30.29
C LYS A 379 -9.48 7.54 -31.13
N ASP A 380 -8.64 6.74 -30.49
CA ASP A 380 -7.66 5.88 -31.18
C ASP A 380 -8.33 4.80 -32.01
N GLU A 381 -9.38 4.14 -31.49
CA GLU A 381 -10.15 3.15 -32.24
C GLU A 381 -10.94 3.77 -33.39
N ILE A 382 -11.53 4.96 -33.22
CA ILE A 382 -12.17 5.70 -34.31
C ILE A 382 -11.13 6.01 -35.39
N LYS A 383 -9.95 6.52 -35.00
CA LYS A 383 -8.86 6.79 -35.94
C LYS A 383 -8.45 5.53 -36.68
N ARG A 384 -8.33 4.38 -36.01
CA ARG A 384 -8.00 3.09 -36.63
C ARG A 384 -9.07 2.66 -37.63
N TYR A 385 -10.34 2.72 -37.24
CA TYR A 385 -11.49 2.38 -38.09
C TYR A 385 -11.58 3.27 -39.33
N LEU A 386 -11.47 4.60 -39.18
CA LEU A 386 -11.51 5.52 -40.32
C LEU A 386 -10.29 5.33 -41.25
N ASN A 387 -9.11 5.01 -40.70
CA ASN A 387 -7.93 4.68 -41.51
C ASN A 387 -8.14 3.43 -42.37
N LEU A 388 -8.84 2.41 -41.86
CA LEU A 388 -9.17 1.21 -42.65
C LEU A 388 -10.11 1.56 -43.82
N LYS A 389 -11.02 2.51 -43.64
CA LYS A 389 -12.01 2.94 -44.65
C LYS A 389 -11.54 4.05 -45.58
N ILE A 390 -10.35 4.61 -45.35
CA ILE A 390 -9.89 5.81 -46.07
C ILE A 390 -9.77 5.58 -47.57
N LYS A 391 -9.28 4.41 -48.01
CA LYS A 391 -9.07 4.09 -49.43
C LYS A 391 -10.40 4.04 -50.18
N GLU A 392 -11.35 3.27 -49.65
CA GLU A 392 -12.71 3.16 -50.20
C GLU A 392 -13.41 4.52 -50.26
N LYS A 393 -13.29 5.34 -49.20
CA LYS A 393 -13.89 6.67 -49.19
C LYS A 393 -13.26 7.63 -50.20
N VAL A 394 -11.93 7.62 -50.32
CA VAL A 394 -11.24 8.41 -51.35
C VAL A 394 -11.73 8.00 -52.74
N GLU A 395 -11.79 6.71 -53.05
CA GLU A 395 -12.30 6.24 -54.36
C GLU A 395 -13.74 6.70 -54.62
N SER A 396 -14.63 6.56 -53.64
CA SER A 396 -16.01 7.03 -53.76
C SER A 396 -16.11 8.55 -53.99
N LEU A 397 -15.23 9.31 -53.34
CA LEU A 397 -15.18 10.77 -53.44
C LEU A 397 -14.64 11.22 -54.80
N LEU A 398 -13.65 10.51 -55.36
CA LEU A 398 -13.13 10.76 -56.70
C LEU A 398 -14.22 10.57 -57.77
N VAL A 399 -15.05 9.52 -57.65
CA VAL A 399 -16.20 9.29 -58.54
C VAL A 399 -17.23 10.41 -58.41
N HIS A 400 -17.47 10.89 -57.18
CA HIS A 400 -18.38 12.02 -56.95
C HIS A 400 -17.87 13.32 -57.58
N ILE A 401 -16.56 13.60 -57.44
CA ILE A 401 -15.89 14.73 -58.09
C ILE A 401 -16.04 14.63 -59.62
N ASP A 402 -15.77 13.46 -60.20
CA ASP A 402 -15.92 13.26 -61.64
C ASP A 402 -17.33 13.56 -62.14
N ARG A 403 -18.36 13.17 -61.37
CA ARG A 403 -19.76 13.48 -61.70
C ARG A 403 -20.07 14.96 -61.59
N LYS A 404 -19.59 15.65 -60.56
CA LYS A 404 -19.82 17.09 -60.36
C LYS A 404 -19.19 17.91 -61.49
N TRP A 405 -17.93 17.62 -61.79
CA TRP A 405 -17.18 18.30 -62.85
C TRP A 405 -17.68 17.95 -64.26
N ALA A 406 -18.31 16.78 -64.45
CA ALA A 406 -18.95 16.45 -65.73
C ALA A 406 -20.08 17.44 -66.11
N THR A 407 -20.74 18.05 -65.12
CA THR A 407 -21.75 19.09 -65.35
C THR A 407 -21.09 20.40 -65.80
N GLU A 408 -20.07 20.87 -65.08
CA GLU A 408 -19.31 22.09 -65.45
C GLU A 408 -18.65 21.96 -66.83
N ILE A 409 -18.09 20.79 -67.14
CA ILE A 409 -17.52 20.49 -68.46
C ILE A 409 -18.60 20.50 -69.55
N ARG A 410 -19.85 20.10 -69.24
CA ARG A 410 -20.96 20.15 -70.20
C ARG A 410 -21.41 21.59 -70.45
N GLU A 411 -21.51 22.41 -69.41
CA GLU A 411 -21.84 23.83 -69.54
C GLU A 411 -20.82 24.56 -70.44
N VAL A 412 -19.52 24.35 -70.22
CA VAL A 412 -18.46 24.90 -71.10
C VAL A 412 -18.57 24.39 -72.54
N LYS A 413 -19.07 23.16 -72.74
CA LYS A 413 -19.29 22.59 -74.08
C LYS A 413 -20.51 23.17 -74.78
N ASP A 414 -21.52 23.61 -74.04
CA ASP A 414 -22.79 24.12 -74.55
C ASP A 414 -22.73 25.64 -74.79
N GLU A 415 -21.95 26.40 -74.01
CA GLU A 415 -21.80 27.86 -74.14
C GLU A 415 -20.80 28.32 -75.22
N MET A 416 -19.85 27.47 -75.63
CA MET A 416 -18.78 27.85 -76.56
C MET A 416 -18.76 26.97 -77.81
N GLU A 417 -18.71 27.59 -78.99
CA GLU A 417 -18.53 26.90 -80.27
C GLU A 417 -17.15 26.21 -80.36
N ASP A 418 -17.04 25.19 -81.21
CA ASP A 418 -15.84 24.34 -81.26
C ASP A 418 -14.66 25.07 -81.91
N GLY A 419 -13.72 25.54 -81.08
CA GLY A 419 -12.53 26.31 -81.49
C GLY A 419 -11.34 26.18 -80.54
N GLU A 420 -10.24 26.90 -80.82
CA GLU A 420 -9.01 26.86 -79.99
C GLU A 420 -9.24 27.34 -78.56
N GLU A 421 -10.08 28.36 -78.36
CA GLU A 421 -10.42 28.89 -77.03
C GLU A 421 -11.17 27.86 -76.17
N ARG A 422 -12.15 27.14 -76.74
CA ARG A 422 -12.85 26.05 -76.06
C ARG A 422 -11.89 24.94 -75.64
N ARG A 423 -10.98 24.52 -76.53
CA ARG A 423 -9.97 23.49 -76.24
C ARG A 423 -8.97 23.92 -75.17
N LYS A 424 -8.66 25.22 -75.08
CA LYS A 424 -7.82 25.79 -74.03
C LYS A 424 -8.55 25.76 -72.68
N LYS A 425 -9.78 26.29 -72.62
CA LYS A 425 -10.60 26.32 -71.39
C LYS A 425 -10.94 24.92 -70.87
N LEU A 426 -11.23 23.96 -71.75
CA LEU A 426 -11.42 22.57 -71.36
C LEU A 426 -10.16 21.94 -70.76
N ARG A 427 -8.97 22.21 -71.32
CA ARG A 427 -7.71 21.72 -70.76
C ARG A 427 -7.43 22.29 -69.36
N GLU A 428 -7.74 23.57 -69.15
CA GLU A 428 -7.65 24.21 -67.84
C GLU A 428 -8.58 23.54 -66.82
N VAL A 429 -9.87 23.36 -67.16
CA VAL A 429 -10.86 22.70 -66.29
C VAL A 429 -10.49 21.23 -65.98
N TYR A 430 -10.02 20.47 -66.98
CA TYR A 430 -9.53 19.10 -66.74
C TYR A 430 -8.29 19.08 -65.83
N GLY A 431 -7.37 20.02 -66.04
CA GLY A 431 -6.17 20.19 -65.21
C GLY A 431 -6.49 20.48 -63.75
N GLU A 432 -7.40 21.43 -63.49
CA GLU A 432 -7.84 21.77 -62.13
C GLU A 432 -8.50 20.58 -61.43
N ARG A 433 -9.39 19.85 -62.13
CA ARG A 433 -10.02 18.63 -61.60
C ARG A 433 -8.97 17.60 -61.21
N ASP A 434 -8.04 17.29 -62.12
CA ASP A 434 -7.05 16.24 -61.92
C ASP A 434 -6.05 16.62 -60.81
N GLU A 435 -5.70 17.91 -60.68
CA GLU A 435 -4.92 18.43 -59.55
C GLU A 435 -5.65 18.22 -58.21
N ILE A 436 -6.96 18.52 -58.14
CA ILE A 436 -7.77 18.30 -56.94
C ILE A 436 -7.83 16.81 -56.58
N LYS A 437 -8.05 15.93 -57.57
CA LYS A 437 -8.09 14.47 -57.38
C LYS A 437 -6.76 13.93 -56.85
N GLU A 438 -5.65 14.37 -57.43
CA GLU A 438 -4.32 13.93 -57.00
C GLU A 438 -3.98 14.47 -55.61
N HIS A 439 -4.32 15.72 -55.32
CA HIS A 439 -4.16 16.30 -53.98
C HIS A 439 -4.93 15.50 -52.92
N ILE A 440 -6.16 15.06 -53.23
CA ILE A 440 -6.96 14.25 -52.30
C ILE A 440 -6.30 12.89 -52.09
N ARG A 441 -5.82 12.20 -53.13
CA ARG A 441 -5.14 10.91 -52.98
C ARG A 441 -3.92 10.99 -52.08
N VAL A 442 -3.07 11.99 -52.28
CA VAL A 442 -1.82 12.15 -51.53
C VAL A 442 -2.07 12.63 -50.10
N ASN A 443 -2.95 13.61 -49.92
CA ASN A 443 -3.09 14.32 -48.64
C ASN A 443 -4.18 13.79 -47.70
N SER A 444 -5.02 12.82 -48.12
CA SER A 444 -6.09 12.31 -47.27
C SER A 444 -5.62 11.77 -45.93
N LYS A 445 -4.56 10.96 -45.93
CA LYS A 445 -3.98 10.39 -44.71
C LYS A 445 -3.34 11.46 -43.81
N LYS A 446 -2.69 12.46 -44.43
CA LYS A 446 -2.09 13.60 -43.72
C LYS A 446 -3.17 14.43 -43.03
N LYS A 447 -4.27 14.76 -43.73
CA LYS A 447 -5.38 15.53 -43.18
C LYS A 447 -6.09 14.79 -42.04
N MET A 448 -6.30 13.48 -42.18
CA MET A 448 -6.84 12.66 -41.10
C MET A 448 -5.93 12.69 -39.87
N THR A 449 -4.62 12.53 -40.05
CA THR A 449 -3.65 12.57 -38.94
C THR A 449 -3.64 13.92 -38.24
N GLU A 450 -3.71 15.02 -39.00
CA GLU A 450 -3.82 16.38 -38.48
C GLU A 450 -5.13 16.60 -37.69
N TYR A 451 -6.28 16.12 -38.21
CA TYR A 451 -7.56 16.19 -37.52
C TYR A 451 -7.49 15.54 -36.13
N PHE A 452 -6.99 14.30 -36.03
CA PHE A 452 -6.86 13.61 -34.75
C PHE A 452 -5.77 14.20 -33.85
N LYS A 453 -4.75 14.87 -34.41
CA LYS A 453 -3.75 15.61 -33.62
C LYS A 453 -4.35 16.87 -32.99
N ASN A 454 -5.25 17.54 -33.71
CA ASN A 454 -5.96 18.72 -33.23
C ASN A 454 -7.10 18.35 -32.27
N TRP A 455 -7.71 17.17 -32.44
CA TRP A 455 -8.59 16.55 -31.47
C TRP A 455 -7.77 16.00 -30.28
N ARG A 456 -7.09 16.91 -29.57
CA ARG A 456 -6.17 16.57 -28.47
C ARG A 456 -6.82 15.60 -27.48
N GLY A 457 -6.01 14.70 -26.95
CA GLY A 457 -6.35 13.94 -25.74
C GLY A 457 -6.61 14.94 -24.62
N ILE A 458 -7.72 14.76 -23.93
CA ILE A 458 -8.02 15.58 -22.76
C ILE A 458 -7.21 14.97 -21.61
N THR A 459 -6.51 15.79 -20.82
CA THR A 459 -5.76 15.29 -19.66
C THR A 459 -6.64 15.30 -18.41
N SER A 460 -6.36 14.40 -17.47
CA SER A 460 -7.07 14.36 -16.19
C SER A 460 -6.89 15.66 -15.40
N LYS A 461 -5.71 16.26 -15.45
CA LYS A 461 -5.41 17.54 -14.81
C LYS A 461 -6.25 18.68 -15.37
N ASP A 462 -6.34 18.79 -16.70
CA ASP A 462 -7.09 19.87 -17.34
C ASP A 462 -8.59 19.76 -17.03
N LEU A 463 -9.15 18.54 -17.08
CA LEU A 463 -10.56 18.31 -16.69
C LEU A 463 -10.83 18.66 -15.25
N TYR A 464 -9.95 18.22 -14.35
CA TYR A 464 -10.10 18.51 -12.94
C TYR A 464 -10.12 20.03 -12.72
N ILE A 465 -9.16 20.77 -13.27
CA ILE A 465 -9.10 22.23 -13.11
C ILE A 465 -10.31 22.92 -13.77
N ASN A 466 -10.73 22.49 -14.96
CA ASN A 466 -11.84 23.10 -15.68
C ASN A 466 -13.18 22.92 -14.94
N LEU A 467 -13.39 21.80 -14.26
CA LEU A 467 -14.56 21.59 -13.40
C LEU A 467 -14.70 22.70 -12.34
N PHE A 468 -13.59 23.17 -11.76
CA PHE A 468 -13.62 24.24 -10.75
C PHE A 468 -13.58 25.66 -11.33
N LYS A 469 -13.27 25.83 -12.62
CA LYS A 469 -13.28 27.14 -13.30
C LYS A 469 -14.64 27.53 -13.85
N GLU A 470 -15.47 26.55 -14.19
CA GLU A 470 -16.75 26.80 -14.86
C GLU A 470 -17.91 26.68 -13.85
N ASP A 471 -18.34 27.82 -13.28
CA ASP A 471 -19.35 27.87 -12.21
C ASP A 471 -20.63 27.09 -12.52
N VAL A 472 -21.21 27.36 -13.70
CA VAL A 472 -22.45 26.71 -14.14
C VAL A 472 -22.27 25.20 -14.28
N ILE A 473 -21.11 24.74 -14.79
CA ILE A 473 -20.86 23.31 -14.93
C ILE A 473 -20.66 22.66 -13.55
N PHE A 474 -19.94 23.32 -12.64
CA PHE A 474 -19.73 22.84 -11.28
C PHE A 474 -21.07 22.63 -10.55
N GLU A 475 -21.96 23.61 -10.61
CA GLU A 475 -23.29 23.57 -10.01
C GLU A 475 -24.14 22.43 -10.57
N ILE A 476 -24.17 22.27 -11.90
CA ILE A 476 -24.92 21.18 -12.56
C ILE A 476 -24.32 19.82 -12.19
N ALA A 477 -22.99 19.66 -12.24
CA ALA A 477 -22.31 18.41 -11.95
C ALA A 477 -22.54 17.96 -10.50
N THR A 478 -22.48 18.90 -9.56
CA THR A 478 -22.71 18.65 -8.13
C THR A 478 -24.20 18.58 -7.77
N ALA A 479 -25.09 18.97 -8.70
CA ALA A 479 -26.52 19.16 -8.47
C ALA A 479 -26.81 19.99 -7.19
N ASN A 480 -26.01 21.03 -6.96
CA ASN A 480 -26.09 21.92 -5.79
C ASN A 480 -26.11 21.20 -4.43
N LYS A 481 -25.50 20.01 -4.35
CA LYS A 481 -25.37 19.27 -3.08
C LYS A 481 -24.24 19.79 -2.18
N ILE A 482 -23.33 20.60 -2.73
CA ILE A 482 -22.24 21.24 -1.98
C ILE A 482 -22.72 22.65 -1.57
N PRO A 483 -22.67 23.02 -0.28
CA PRO A 483 -23.01 24.38 0.15
C PRO A 483 -22.20 25.44 -0.58
N GLU A 484 -22.82 26.56 -0.96
CA GLU A 484 -22.21 27.63 -1.75
C GLU A 484 -20.88 28.12 -1.16
N THR A 485 -20.83 28.39 0.15
CA THR A 485 -19.62 28.82 0.85
C THR A 485 -18.47 27.83 0.77
N LEU A 486 -18.78 26.53 0.76
CA LEU A 486 -17.79 25.47 0.60
C LEU A 486 -17.38 25.33 -0.87
N ALA A 487 -18.33 25.43 -1.80
CA ALA A 487 -18.06 25.40 -3.23
C ALA A 487 -17.11 26.52 -3.64
N ASP A 488 -17.35 27.75 -3.19
CA ASP A 488 -16.50 28.92 -3.48
C ASP A 488 -15.08 28.73 -2.91
N PHE A 489 -14.98 28.23 -1.68
CA PHE A 489 -13.69 27.90 -1.07
C PHE A 489 -12.94 26.84 -1.90
N MET A 490 -13.61 25.75 -2.28
CA MET A 490 -13.01 24.67 -3.07
C MET A 490 -12.54 25.16 -4.45
N LYS A 491 -13.35 25.97 -5.15
CA LYS A 491 -12.98 26.55 -6.44
C LYS A 491 -11.74 27.43 -6.30
N LYS A 492 -11.74 28.33 -5.33
CA LYS A 492 -10.60 29.22 -5.05
C LYS A 492 -9.33 28.42 -4.73
N GLU A 493 -9.42 27.46 -3.80
CA GLU A 493 -8.30 26.60 -3.38
C GLU A 493 -7.67 25.86 -4.57
N VAL A 494 -8.49 25.22 -5.43
CA VAL A 494 -8.00 24.45 -6.58
C VAL A 494 -7.35 25.36 -7.63
N ILE A 495 -7.94 26.54 -7.90
CA ILE A 495 -7.40 27.49 -8.88
C ILE A 495 -6.07 28.07 -8.38
N GLU A 496 -6.00 28.53 -7.13
CA GLU A 496 -4.77 29.07 -6.53
C GLU A 496 -3.66 28.02 -6.49
N ASN A 497 -3.97 26.77 -6.13
CA ASN A 497 -2.99 25.68 -6.16
C ASN A 497 -2.48 25.42 -7.58
N ALA A 498 -3.38 25.40 -8.58
CA ALA A 498 -3.01 25.19 -9.97
C ALA A 498 -2.10 26.29 -10.51
N GLU A 499 -2.37 27.56 -10.19
CA GLU A 499 -1.55 28.72 -10.58
C GLU A 499 -0.16 28.69 -9.96
N ASN A 500 -0.06 28.22 -8.70
CA ASN A 500 1.21 28.11 -7.98
C ASN A 500 1.97 26.80 -8.26
N GLY A 501 1.46 25.93 -9.12
CA GLY A 501 2.08 24.62 -9.41
C GLY A 501 2.08 23.67 -8.20
N ILE A 502 1.13 23.85 -7.28
CA ILE A 502 0.90 23.01 -6.11
C ILE A 502 -0.12 21.93 -6.48
N ILE A 503 0.14 20.71 -6.05
CA ILE A 503 -0.79 19.58 -6.17
C ILE A 503 -1.16 19.18 -4.75
N ASP A 504 -2.43 19.32 -4.40
CA ASP A 504 -2.93 18.84 -3.13
C ASP A 504 -3.05 17.30 -3.16
N GLU A 505 -2.54 16.63 -2.13
CA GLU A 505 -2.64 15.18 -2.01
C GLU A 505 -4.10 14.69 -2.10
N ASP A 506 -5.07 15.47 -1.60
CA ASP A 506 -6.48 15.10 -1.61
C ASP A 506 -7.11 15.16 -3.01
N ASP A 507 -6.48 15.88 -3.95
CA ASP A 507 -6.92 15.92 -5.35
C ASP A 507 -6.46 14.69 -6.14
N LEU A 508 -5.44 13.96 -5.65
CA LEU A 508 -4.81 12.85 -6.39
C LEU A 508 -5.79 11.70 -6.66
N ALA A 509 -6.69 11.39 -5.73
CA ALA A 509 -7.70 10.36 -5.92
C ALA A 509 -8.63 10.71 -7.10
N LEU A 510 -9.10 11.96 -7.16
CA LEU A 510 -9.97 12.43 -8.24
C LEU A 510 -9.22 12.50 -9.57
N LEU A 511 -7.97 12.97 -9.57
CA LEU A 511 -7.11 12.97 -10.76
C LEU A 511 -6.87 11.56 -11.31
N LEU A 512 -6.61 10.60 -10.42
CA LEU A 512 -6.49 9.18 -10.79
C LEU A 512 -7.82 8.68 -11.35
N TYR A 513 -8.95 8.95 -10.69
CA TYR A 513 -10.26 8.52 -11.16
C TYR A 513 -10.58 9.01 -12.57
N ILE A 514 -10.38 10.31 -12.82
CA ILE A 514 -10.57 10.90 -14.15
C ILE A 514 -9.65 10.21 -15.15
N ASN A 515 -8.38 9.96 -14.81
CA ASN A 515 -7.47 9.24 -15.69
C ASN A 515 -7.96 7.82 -16.01
N LEU A 516 -8.52 7.09 -15.05
CA LEU A 516 -9.09 5.77 -15.28
C LEU A 516 -10.28 5.83 -16.26
N LEU A 517 -11.12 6.87 -16.19
CA LEU A 517 -12.22 7.07 -17.16
C LEU A 517 -11.70 7.40 -18.57
N LEU A 518 -10.58 8.12 -18.67
CA LEU A 518 -10.00 8.56 -19.94
C LEU A 518 -9.20 7.45 -20.63
N GLU A 519 -8.34 6.76 -19.89
CA GLU A 519 -7.35 5.81 -20.43
C GLU A 519 -7.69 4.34 -20.13
N GLY A 520 -8.46 4.08 -19.06
CA GLY A 520 -8.66 2.75 -18.52
C GLY A 520 -7.40 2.18 -17.85
N VAL A 521 -7.46 0.88 -17.52
CA VAL A 521 -6.32 0.09 -17.04
C VAL A 521 -6.32 -1.21 -17.84
N ASP A 522 -5.22 -1.51 -18.52
CA ASP A 522 -5.08 -2.80 -19.19
C ASP A 522 -4.85 -3.89 -18.13
N GLU A 523 -5.36 -5.10 -18.35
CA GLU A 523 -5.22 -6.22 -17.39
C GLU A 523 -3.76 -6.56 -17.05
N LYS A 524 -2.84 -6.35 -17.99
CA LYS A 524 -1.39 -6.55 -17.80
C LYS A 524 -0.74 -5.53 -16.87
N ASP A 525 -1.39 -4.37 -16.67
CA ASP A 525 -0.88 -3.28 -15.83
C ASP A 525 -1.53 -3.30 -14.43
N LYS A 526 -2.40 -4.28 -14.16
CA LYS A 526 -2.99 -4.51 -12.84
C LYS A 526 -2.09 -5.40 -12.00
N PHE A 527 -2.15 -5.16 -10.69
CA PHE A 527 -1.44 -5.97 -9.71
C PHE A 527 -2.29 -7.20 -9.34
N LYS A 528 -1.65 -8.35 -9.17
CA LYS A 528 -2.33 -9.60 -8.77
C LYS A 528 -2.70 -9.61 -7.28
N HIS A 529 -2.03 -8.80 -6.48
CA HIS A 529 -2.37 -8.55 -5.08
C HIS A 529 -1.88 -7.16 -4.66
N ILE A 530 -2.66 -6.45 -3.84
CA ILE A 530 -2.21 -5.19 -3.22
C ILE A 530 -2.38 -5.28 -1.70
N VAL A 531 -1.31 -4.95 -0.97
CA VAL A 531 -1.32 -4.74 0.48
C VAL A 531 -1.38 -3.24 0.74
N VAL A 532 -2.32 -2.79 1.57
CA VAL A 532 -2.43 -1.40 2.01
C VAL A 532 -2.27 -1.36 3.52
N ASP A 533 -1.18 -0.75 3.98
CA ASP A 533 -0.92 -0.49 5.39
C ASP A 533 -1.48 0.88 5.81
N GLU A 534 -1.77 1.05 7.10
CA GLU A 534 -2.37 2.25 7.68
C GLU A 534 -3.64 2.71 6.94
N VAL A 535 -4.49 1.74 6.56
CA VAL A 535 -5.64 1.98 5.68
C VAL A 535 -6.63 3.01 6.25
N GLN A 536 -6.67 3.23 7.57
CA GLN A 536 -7.50 4.26 8.19
C GLN A 536 -7.20 5.69 7.70
N ASP A 537 -6.03 5.94 7.13
CA ASP A 537 -5.65 7.24 6.55
C ASP A 537 -6.17 7.45 5.12
N TYR A 538 -6.72 6.40 4.51
CA TYR A 538 -7.27 6.45 3.17
C TYR A 538 -8.74 6.83 3.22
N ASN A 539 -9.24 7.41 2.14
CA ASN A 539 -10.66 7.62 1.94
C ASN A 539 -11.28 6.47 1.10
N PRO A 540 -12.62 6.28 1.16
CA PRO A 540 -13.28 5.20 0.41
C PRO A 540 -13.06 5.28 -1.11
N LEU A 541 -12.93 6.49 -1.67
CA LEU A 541 -12.61 6.65 -3.08
C LEU A 541 -11.22 6.10 -3.42
N GLN A 542 -10.20 6.37 -2.60
CA GLN A 542 -8.85 5.80 -2.79
C GLN A 542 -8.89 4.27 -2.75
N ILE A 543 -9.59 3.66 -1.80
CA ILE A 543 -9.70 2.20 -1.72
C ILE A 543 -10.41 1.62 -2.95
N SER A 544 -11.49 2.26 -3.42
CA SER A 544 -12.15 1.87 -4.67
C SER A 544 -11.21 1.94 -5.87
N LEU A 545 -10.38 2.98 -5.96
CA LEU A 545 -9.40 3.13 -7.04
C LEU A 545 -8.28 2.09 -6.94
N ILE A 546 -7.76 1.81 -5.74
CA ILE A 546 -6.77 0.77 -5.51
C ILE A 546 -7.33 -0.60 -5.94
N ASN A 547 -8.60 -0.87 -5.63
CA ASN A 547 -9.27 -2.09 -6.10
C ASN A 547 -9.34 -2.17 -7.63
N ASN A 548 -9.59 -1.05 -8.32
CA ASN A 548 -9.58 -1.00 -9.79
C ASN A 548 -8.19 -1.26 -10.39
N LEU A 549 -7.10 -1.05 -9.62
CA LEU A 549 -5.73 -1.36 -10.02
C LEU A 549 -5.35 -2.83 -9.75
N THR A 550 -6.26 -3.64 -9.20
CA THR A 550 -6.02 -5.03 -8.80
C THR A 550 -6.78 -6.02 -9.69
N ASN A 551 -6.24 -7.22 -9.91
CA ASN A 551 -6.99 -8.34 -10.47
C ASN A 551 -7.82 -9.02 -9.37
N GLY A 552 -9.15 -9.08 -9.56
CA GLY A 552 -10.02 -9.97 -8.78
C GLY A 552 -10.10 -9.70 -7.27
N ASN A 553 -10.36 -8.44 -6.87
CA ASN A 553 -10.58 -8.03 -5.47
C ASN A 553 -9.51 -8.53 -4.48
N SER A 554 -8.28 -8.70 -4.95
CA SER A 554 -7.18 -9.32 -4.21
C SER A 554 -6.46 -8.31 -3.33
N LEU A 555 -7.06 -7.98 -2.18
CA LEU A 555 -6.60 -6.90 -1.30
C LEU A 555 -6.40 -7.37 0.13
N THR A 556 -5.32 -6.93 0.74
CA THR A 556 -5.07 -7.01 2.18
C THR A 556 -4.99 -5.60 2.74
N LEU A 557 -6.02 -5.19 3.48
CA LEU A 557 -6.14 -3.87 4.08
C LEU A 557 -5.88 -4.00 5.58
N VAL A 558 -4.84 -3.35 6.09
CA VAL A 558 -4.50 -3.40 7.53
C VAL A 558 -4.46 -2.00 8.12
N GLY A 559 -4.94 -1.84 9.36
CA GLY A 559 -4.94 -0.53 10.02
C GLY A 559 -5.54 -0.52 11.41
N ASP A 560 -5.63 0.68 11.98
CA ASP A 560 -6.25 0.95 13.27
C ASP A 560 -7.04 2.26 13.22
N LEU A 561 -8.38 2.20 13.27
CA LEU A 561 -9.22 3.40 13.27
C LEU A 561 -8.89 4.38 14.40
N ALA A 562 -8.41 3.90 15.55
CA ALA A 562 -8.03 4.75 16.68
C ALA A 562 -6.77 5.58 16.40
N GLN A 563 -5.95 5.19 15.41
CA GLN A 563 -4.73 5.89 14.99
C GLN A 563 -4.93 6.76 13.74
N GLY A 564 -6.18 6.99 13.30
CA GLY A 564 -6.51 7.77 12.11
C GLY A 564 -6.42 9.30 12.33
N ILE A 565 -5.23 9.85 12.55
CA ILE A 565 -5.06 11.28 12.87
C ILE A 565 -5.58 12.22 11.77
N TYR A 566 -5.59 11.77 10.50
CA TYR A 566 -6.16 12.53 9.38
C TYR A 566 -7.68 12.37 9.30
N TYR A 567 -8.38 12.61 10.41
CA TYR A 567 -9.82 12.40 10.58
C TYR A 567 -10.71 13.10 9.53
N TYR A 568 -10.19 14.13 8.87
CA TYR A 568 -10.89 14.89 7.83
C TYR A 568 -10.97 14.15 6.50
N LYS A 569 -10.04 13.23 6.21
CA LYS A 569 -9.99 12.44 4.97
C LYS A 569 -10.09 10.94 5.19
N GLY A 570 -9.57 10.44 6.32
CA GLY A 570 -9.51 9.02 6.62
C GLY A 570 -10.88 8.37 6.79
N ILE A 571 -10.89 7.04 6.80
CA ILE A 571 -12.07 6.23 7.07
C ILE A 571 -12.56 6.49 8.49
N LYS A 572 -13.88 6.56 8.65
CA LYS A 572 -14.51 6.73 9.97
C LYS A 572 -14.85 5.40 10.59
N THR A 573 -15.43 4.51 9.79
CA THR A 573 -15.85 3.18 10.22
C THR A 573 -15.56 2.16 9.12
N TRP A 574 -15.37 0.90 9.47
CA TRP A 574 -15.04 -0.14 8.49
C TRP A 574 -16.18 -0.45 7.52
N GLU A 575 -17.41 -0.07 7.85
CA GLU A 575 -18.59 -0.13 6.99
C GLU A 575 -18.44 0.74 5.73
N ASP A 576 -17.71 1.85 5.83
CA ASP A 576 -17.40 2.71 4.67
C ASP A 576 -16.64 1.93 3.57
N ILE A 577 -15.91 0.88 3.95
CA ILE A 577 -15.15 0.02 3.04
C ILE A 577 -15.92 -1.26 2.72
N THR A 578 -16.33 -2.01 3.75
CA THR A 578 -16.98 -3.33 3.59
C THR A 578 -18.26 -3.21 2.76
N GLU A 579 -19.16 -2.31 3.16
CA GLU A 579 -20.40 -2.04 2.44
C GLU A 579 -20.18 -1.01 1.33
N GLY A 580 -19.53 0.12 1.66
CA GLY A 580 -19.42 1.25 0.73
C GLY A 580 -18.58 0.97 -0.53
N VAL A 581 -17.52 0.17 -0.42
CA VAL A 581 -16.62 -0.14 -1.55
C VAL A 581 -16.83 -1.57 -2.07
N PHE A 582 -16.98 -2.56 -1.18
CA PHE A 582 -17.04 -3.98 -1.54
C PHE A 582 -18.45 -4.58 -1.55
N ASN A 583 -19.50 -3.81 -1.20
CA ASN A 583 -20.89 -4.27 -1.16
C ASN A 583 -21.07 -5.56 -0.34
N GLY A 584 -20.46 -5.64 0.84
CA GLY A 584 -20.55 -6.78 1.76
C GLY A 584 -19.63 -7.97 1.42
N ASN A 585 -18.83 -7.89 0.36
CA ASN A 585 -17.96 -9.00 -0.07
C ASN A 585 -16.55 -8.97 0.56
N ALA A 586 -16.30 -8.06 1.50
CA ALA A 586 -15.03 -7.99 2.23
C ALA A 586 -15.17 -8.64 3.60
N THR A 587 -14.12 -9.34 4.04
CA THR A 587 -14.06 -9.94 5.37
C THR A 587 -13.38 -8.98 6.34
N TYR A 588 -14.02 -8.74 7.47
CA TYR A 588 -13.47 -7.93 8.56
C TYR A 588 -13.01 -8.83 9.70
N ILE A 589 -11.77 -8.67 10.14
CA ILE A 589 -11.20 -9.38 11.30
C ILE A 589 -10.55 -8.36 12.23
N GLN A 590 -10.82 -8.48 13.54
CA GLN A 590 -10.21 -7.65 14.57
C GLN A 590 -9.21 -8.48 15.40
N LEU A 591 -7.95 -8.04 15.42
CA LEU A 591 -6.91 -8.53 16.32
C LEU A 591 -7.03 -7.83 17.67
N THR A 592 -7.31 -8.60 18.71
CA THR A 592 -7.48 -8.05 20.07
C THR A 592 -6.22 -8.07 20.92
N GLN A 593 -5.17 -8.79 20.52
CA GLN A 593 -3.97 -8.98 21.32
C GLN A 593 -2.84 -8.02 20.91
N SER A 594 -2.18 -7.40 21.89
CA SER A 594 -0.98 -6.58 21.68
C SER A 594 0.23 -7.22 22.34
N TYR A 595 1.35 -7.27 21.61
CA TYR A 595 2.56 -8.02 21.97
C TYR A 595 3.79 -7.13 22.14
N ARG A 596 3.66 -5.83 21.85
CA ARG A 596 4.82 -4.94 21.69
C ARG A 596 5.05 -4.01 22.88
N SER A 597 3.99 -3.48 23.46
CA SER A 597 4.03 -2.57 24.62
C SER A 597 3.65 -3.31 25.91
N THR A 598 4.04 -2.75 27.05
CA THR A 598 3.69 -3.33 28.36
C THR A 598 2.20 -3.16 28.66
N VAL A 599 1.69 -4.01 29.55
CA VAL A 599 0.30 -3.95 30.05
C VAL A 599 -0.02 -2.54 30.53
N GLU A 600 0.87 -1.95 31.33
CA GLU A 600 0.66 -0.67 32.00
C GLU A 600 0.59 0.50 30.99
N VAL A 601 1.39 0.48 29.92
CA VAL A 601 1.36 1.50 28.86
C VAL A 601 0.07 1.40 28.03
N ILE A 602 -0.37 0.18 27.73
CA ILE A 602 -1.60 -0.05 26.95
C ILE A 602 -2.82 0.36 27.78
N ASP A 603 -2.87 0.00 29.05
CA ASP A 603 -3.96 0.36 29.95
C ASP A 603 -4.04 1.88 30.15
N PHE A 604 -2.89 2.54 30.26
CA PHE A 604 -2.83 4.00 30.34
C PHE A 604 -3.34 4.67 29.05
N ALA A 605 -3.05 4.09 27.88
CA ALA A 605 -3.56 4.58 26.61
C ALA A 605 -5.07 4.27 26.40
N ASN A 606 -5.63 3.27 27.10
CA ASN A 606 -7.04 2.90 26.96
C ASN A 606 -7.98 4.04 27.39
N GLY A 607 -7.60 4.89 28.34
CA GLY A 607 -8.40 6.08 28.70
C GLY A 607 -8.62 7.02 27.50
N ALA A 608 -7.57 7.25 26.71
CA ALA A 608 -7.64 8.05 25.49
C ALA A 608 -8.36 7.32 24.34
N LEU A 609 -8.35 5.98 24.32
CA LEU A 609 -9.11 5.16 23.37
C LEU A 609 -10.62 5.23 23.64
N GLU A 610 -11.03 5.06 24.90
CA GLU A 610 -12.43 5.13 25.33
C GLU A 610 -13.04 6.49 25.01
N ALA A 611 -12.27 7.56 25.21
CA ALA A 611 -12.70 8.93 24.89
C ALA A 611 -13.06 9.12 23.40
N GLN A 612 -12.60 8.24 22.49
CA GLN A 612 -12.90 8.31 21.07
C GLN A 612 -14.26 7.71 20.68
N GLU A 613 -14.92 6.96 21.57
CA GLU A 613 -16.26 6.38 21.35
C GLU A 613 -16.40 5.51 20.07
N LEU A 614 -15.30 4.87 19.62
CA LEU A 614 -15.29 4.11 18.36
C LEU A 614 -15.95 2.73 18.43
N GLY A 615 -16.43 2.30 19.61
CA GLY A 615 -16.99 0.95 19.81
C GLY A 615 -15.98 -0.19 19.61
N LEU A 616 -14.68 0.13 19.57
CA LEU A 616 -13.61 -0.85 19.42
C LEU A 616 -13.43 -1.62 20.73
N LYS A 617 -13.29 -2.95 20.64
CA LYS A 617 -12.86 -3.75 21.79
C LYS A 617 -11.45 -3.30 22.21
N PRO A 618 -11.21 -3.03 23.52
CA PRO A 618 -9.89 -2.68 24.00
C PRO A 618 -8.89 -3.80 23.72
N ALA A 619 -7.64 -3.42 23.53
CA ALA A 619 -6.57 -4.39 23.38
C ALA A 619 -6.43 -5.19 24.68
N LYS A 620 -6.35 -6.51 24.58
CA LYS A 620 -5.92 -7.36 25.68
C LYS A 620 -4.40 -7.48 25.58
N PRO A 621 -3.64 -6.91 26.52
CA PRO A 621 -2.19 -7.07 26.50
C PRO A 621 -1.84 -8.53 26.78
N VAL A 622 -0.89 -9.09 26.03
CA VAL A 622 -0.27 -10.36 26.37
C VAL A 622 0.79 -10.08 27.43
N LEU A 623 0.82 -10.88 28.50
CA LEU A 623 1.38 -10.61 29.83
C LEU A 623 2.87 -10.18 29.82
N ARG A 624 3.12 -8.91 29.47
CA ARG A 624 4.39 -8.23 29.68
C ARG A 624 4.19 -7.06 30.62
N HIS A 625 4.54 -7.27 31.88
CA HIS A 625 4.55 -6.23 32.90
C HIS A 625 5.84 -5.41 32.84
N GLY A 626 5.72 -4.11 33.02
CA GLY A 626 6.81 -3.15 33.11
C GLY A 626 6.59 -2.14 34.22
N GLU A 627 7.27 -0.99 34.12
CA GLU A 627 6.99 0.13 35.02
C GLU A 627 5.71 0.85 34.59
N SER A 628 4.89 1.22 35.57
CA SER A 628 3.71 2.06 35.33
C SER A 628 4.11 3.43 34.79
N PRO A 629 3.34 4.00 33.85
CA PRO A 629 3.54 5.37 33.38
C PRO A 629 3.57 6.37 34.54
N LYS A 630 4.50 7.33 34.50
CA LYS A 630 4.70 8.31 35.59
C LYS A 630 4.25 9.70 35.16
N ILE A 631 3.42 10.32 36.00
CA ILE A 631 3.02 11.72 35.83
C ILE A 631 3.88 12.59 36.75
N VAL A 632 4.68 13.48 36.17
CA VAL A 632 5.54 14.43 36.87
C VAL A 632 4.91 15.81 36.78
N LYS A 633 4.46 16.34 37.92
CA LYS A 633 3.89 17.69 38.01
C LYS A 633 5.01 18.70 38.20
N CYS A 634 5.01 19.75 37.40
CA CYS A 634 5.99 20.84 37.43
C CYS A 634 5.26 22.18 37.67
N LEU A 635 5.87 23.07 38.44
CA LEU A 635 5.35 24.41 38.74
C LEU A 635 5.49 25.35 37.54
N ASP A 636 6.57 25.22 36.78
CA ASP A 636 6.84 26.07 35.63
C ASP A 636 7.66 25.36 34.52
N LYS A 637 7.86 26.09 33.42
CA LYS A 637 8.64 25.59 32.28
C LYS A 637 10.11 25.32 32.62
N LYS A 638 10.71 25.98 33.61
CA LYS A 638 12.11 25.74 33.99
C LYS A 638 12.25 24.43 34.74
N GLU A 639 11.38 24.17 35.71
CA GLU A 639 11.32 22.90 36.44
C GLU A 639 11.06 21.74 35.47
N SER A 640 10.18 21.94 34.47
CA SER A 640 9.91 20.93 33.46
C SER A 640 11.17 20.46 32.69
N ILE A 641 12.16 21.33 32.46
CA ILE A 641 13.40 20.98 31.76
C ILE A 641 14.32 20.14 32.67
N ILE A 642 14.36 20.47 33.96
CA ILE A 642 15.13 19.72 34.96
C ILE A 642 14.60 18.29 35.04
N GLU A 643 13.27 18.15 35.15
CA GLU A 643 12.64 16.83 35.20
C GLU A 643 12.80 16.04 33.90
N ILE A 644 12.70 16.68 32.74
CA ILE A 644 13.03 16.02 31.45
C ILE A 644 14.47 15.49 31.46
N ASN A 645 15.44 16.24 31.99
CA ASN A 645 16.84 15.79 32.07
C ASN A 645 16.99 14.59 33.01
N ASN A 646 16.30 14.61 34.17
CA ASN A 646 16.29 13.51 35.13
C ASN A 646 15.71 12.23 34.50
N ILE A 647 14.59 12.35 33.79
CA ILE A 647 13.93 11.23 33.10
C ILE A 647 14.84 10.65 32.01
N ILE A 648 15.48 11.49 31.19
CA ILE A 648 16.43 11.03 30.16
C ILE A 648 17.58 10.24 30.79
N ASN A 649 18.12 10.72 31.91
CA ASN A 649 19.17 10.03 32.66
C ASN A 649 18.68 8.70 33.24
N GLU A 650 17.45 8.65 33.78
CA GLU A 650 16.83 7.42 34.30
C GLU A 650 16.69 6.37 33.20
N ILE A 651 16.17 6.74 32.03
CA ILE A 651 15.97 5.82 30.90
C ILE A 651 17.31 5.30 30.39
N LYS A 652 18.31 6.18 30.21
CA LYS A 652 19.66 5.79 29.78
C LYS A 652 20.38 4.88 30.76
N ALA A 653 20.19 5.09 32.07
CA ALA A 653 20.75 4.22 33.10
C ALA A 653 20.22 2.77 33.02
N LYS A 654 19.06 2.57 32.38
CA LYS A 654 18.45 1.25 32.12
C LYS A 654 18.82 0.68 30.73
N ASP A 655 19.89 1.18 30.13
CA ASP A 655 20.40 0.79 28.80
C ASP A 655 19.36 0.96 27.67
N LYS A 656 18.61 2.06 27.74
CA LYS A 656 17.63 2.48 26.73
C LYS A 656 18.03 3.82 26.14
N ASN A 657 18.16 3.84 24.82
CA ASN A 657 18.76 4.98 24.11
C ASN A 657 17.77 5.70 23.20
N SER A 658 16.68 5.04 22.76
CA SER A 658 15.68 5.68 21.89
C SER A 658 14.63 6.43 22.71
N ILE A 659 14.74 7.76 22.79
CA ILE A 659 13.86 8.61 23.63
C ILE A 659 13.21 9.71 22.80
N ALA A 660 11.88 9.83 22.88
CA ALA A 660 11.13 10.91 22.24
C ALA A 660 10.43 11.83 23.23
N ILE A 661 10.65 13.13 23.05
CA ILE A 661 9.90 14.19 23.73
C ILE A 661 8.79 14.65 22.78
N ILE A 662 7.56 14.31 23.10
CA ILE A 662 6.39 14.52 22.24
C ILE A 662 5.68 15.80 22.66
N THR A 663 5.49 16.71 21.71
CA THR A 663 4.78 17.99 21.88
C THR A 663 3.50 18.00 21.06
N LYS A 664 2.56 18.90 21.36
CA LYS A 664 1.32 19.02 20.59
C LYS A 664 1.59 19.48 19.17
N SER A 665 2.38 20.55 19.01
CA SER A 665 2.60 21.26 17.75
C SER A 665 4.09 21.51 17.49
N LEU A 666 4.43 21.86 16.25
CA LEU A 666 5.80 22.20 15.88
C LEU A 666 6.29 23.49 16.56
N ASP A 667 5.40 24.44 16.83
CA ASP A 667 5.77 25.67 17.51
C ASP A 667 6.11 25.41 18.99
N GLU A 668 5.35 24.54 19.65
CA GLU A 668 5.69 24.08 21.00
C GLU A 668 7.02 23.31 21.01
N ALA A 669 7.25 22.45 20.02
CA ALA A 669 8.51 21.74 19.83
C ALA A 669 9.72 22.68 19.69
N ARG A 670 9.57 23.77 18.91
CA ARG A 670 10.62 24.79 18.71
C ARG A 670 10.90 25.57 19.98
N ASP A 671 9.87 25.91 20.74
CA ASP A 671 10.03 26.64 21.99
C ASP A 671 10.70 25.76 23.05
N LEU A 672 10.32 24.49 23.13
CA LEU A 672 10.97 23.50 23.99
C LEU A 672 12.43 23.26 23.59
N GLU A 673 12.74 23.14 22.29
CA GLU A 673 14.12 22.99 21.80
C GLU A 673 15.02 24.15 22.22
N LYS A 674 14.54 25.40 22.12
CA LYS A 674 15.29 26.60 22.56
C LYS A 674 15.59 26.57 24.06
N LEU A 675 14.68 26.01 24.85
CA LEU A 675 14.81 25.90 26.30
C LEU A 675 15.78 24.77 26.69
N ILE A 676 15.61 23.58 26.09
CA ILE A 676 16.46 22.41 26.31
C ILE A 676 17.91 22.69 25.90
N LYS A 677 18.15 23.36 24.76
CA LYS A 677 19.52 23.71 24.32
C LYS A 677 20.31 24.59 25.31
N LYS A 678 19.62 25.30 26.21
CA LYS A 678 20.28 26.17 27.20
C LYS A 678 20.62 25.46 28.50
N SER A 679 19.97 24.32 28.79
CA SER A 679 19.92 23.77 30.15
C SER A 679 19.98 22.25 30.25
N CYS A 680 19.86 21.52 29.14
CA CYS A 680 19.97 20.07 29.10
C CYS A 680 21.40 19.64 28.76
N GLU A 681 21.86 18.57 29.40
CA GLU A 681 23.20 18.02 29.23
C GLU A 681 23.30 17.15 27.97
N HIS A 682 22.16 16.67 27.45
CA HIS A 682 22.10 15.78 26.30
C HIS A 682 21.90 16.54 24.98
N LYS A 683 22.47 15.98 23.90
CA LYS A 683 22.25 16.48 22.55
C LYS A 683 20.88 16.02 22.04
N VAL A 684 19.93 16.95 22.00
CA VAL A 684 18.56 16.72 21.52
C VAL A 684 18.36 17.29 20.11
N SER A 685 17.66 16.55 19.24
CA SER A 685 17.37 16.97 17.86
C SER A 685 15.87 17.19 17.63
N LEU A 686 15.49 18.28 16.98
CA LEU A 686 14.09 18.57 16.62
C LEU A 686 13.75 17.98 15.25
N ILE A 687 12.75 17.09 15.20
CA ILE A 687 12.22 16.52 13.95
C ILE A 687 11.16 17.44 13.36
N LYS A 688 11.37 17.86 12.10
CA LYS A 688 10.47 18.78 11.37
C LYS A 688 9.65 18.11 10.25
N GLY A 689 9.86 16.82 10.00
CA GLY A 689 9.14 16.04 8.98
C GLY A 689 9.81 15.93 7.61
N THR A 690 10.92 16.64 7.37
CA THR A 690 11.68 16.60 6.10
C THR A 690 13.00 15.83 6.17
N GLU A 691 13.33 15.28 7.33
CA GLU A 691 14.64 14.69 7.60
C GLU A 691 14.64 13.20 7.26
N LYS A 692 15.60 12.78 6.41
CA LYS A 692 15.89 11.37 6.14
C LYS A 692 16.78 10.86 7.28
N ASN A 693 16.18 10.23 8.28
CA ASN A 693 16.85 9.57 9.41
C ASN A 693 17.67 10.51 10.30
N SER A 694 17.06 10.99 11.38
CA SER A 694 17.83 11.49 12.51
C SER A 694 18.42 10.29 13.26
N ASN A 695 19.72 10.02 13.09
CA ASN A 695 20.49 9.07 13.93
C ASN A 695 20.64 9.55 15.40
N SER A 696 19.75 10.44 15.86
CA SER A 696 19.79 11.00 17.19
C SER A 696 18.99 10.11 18.12
N GLU A 697 19.66 9.64 19.18
CA GLU A 697 19.05 8.86 20.27
C GLU A 697 17.89 9.59 20.96
N ILE A 698 18.01 10.92 21.10
CA ILE A 698 16.99 11.76 21.76
C ILE A 698 16.43 12.79 20.78
N VAL A 699 15.11 12.78 20.63
CA VAL A 699 14.40 13.63 19.67
C VAL A 699 13.26 14.41 20.31
N ILE A 700 13.03 15.64 19.86
CA ILE A 700 11.78 16.38 20.10
C ILE A 700 10.95 16.29 18.83
N ILE A 701 9.69 15.90 18.96
CA ILE A 701 8.83 15.63 17.82
C ILE A 701 7.38 16.07 18.11
N PRO A 702 6.70 16.72 17.16
CA PRO A 702 5.28 17.00 17.32
C PRO A 702 4.43 15.73 17.14
N SER A 703 3.31 15.65 17.85
CA SER A 703 2.43 14.48 17.96
C SER A 703 1.99 13.89 16.61
N TYR A 704 1.72 14.72 15.60
CA TYR A 704 1.30 14.26 14.29
C TYR A 704 2.42 13.60 13.46
N LEU A 705 3.69 13.79 13.82
CA LEU A 705 4.85 13.14 13.17
C LEU A 705 5.31 11.87 13.88
N THR A 706 4.82 11.58 15.09
CA THR A 706 5.20 10.37 15.83
C THR A 706 4.57 9.11 15.25
N LYS A 707 3.55 9.26 14.39
CA LYS A 707 2.80 8.16 13.81
C LYS A 707 3.76 7.19 13.10
N GLY A 708 3.80 5.99 13.64
CA GLY A 708 4.58 4.90 13.07
C GLY A 708 6.08 4.90 13.39
N LEU A 709 6.50 5.75 14.31
CA LEU A 709 7.77 5.63 15.01
C LEU A 709 7.55 4.90 16.33
N GLU A 710 8.62 4.35 16.91
CA GLU A 710 8.61 3.65 18.19
C GLU A 710 9.86 4.01 18.98
N PHE A 711 9.68 4.20 20.29
CA PHE A 711 10.75 4.65 21.18
C PHE A 711 10.80 3.76 22.43
N ASP A 712 11.99 3.54 22.97
CA ASP A 712 12.15 2.83 24.24
C ASP A 712 11.45 3.60 25.36
N GLY A 713 11.59 4.92 25.35
CA GLY A 713 10.89 5.82 26.27
C GLY A 713 10.29 7.05 25.59
N THR A 714 9.15 7.50 26.08
CA THR A 714 8.46 8.70 25.62
C THR A 714 8.23 9.65 26.78
N ILE A 715 8.24 10.94 26.46
CA ILE A 715 7.92 12.02 27.38
C ILE A 715 6.87 12.90 26.70
N ILE A 716 5.61 12.81 27.12
CA ILE A 716 4.54 13.70 26.61
C ILE A 716 4.61 15.02 27.37
N TYR A 717 4.88 16.09 26.63
CA TYR A 717 5.02 17.43 27.17
C TYR A 717 3.66 18.13 27.27
N ASN A 718 3.29 18.50 28.49
CA ASN A 718 2.12 19.31 28.86
C ASN A 718 0.80 18.95 28.16
N PRO A 719 0.28 17.71 28.32
CA PRO A 719 -1.01 17.32 27.77
C PRO A 719 -2.18 17.89 28.58
N SER A 720 -2.36 19.21 28.51
CA SER A 720 -3.39 19.93 29.25
C SER A 720 -4.76 19.93 28.58
N THR A 721 -5.81 20.29 29.32
CA THR A 721 -7.17 20.51 28.77
C THR A 721 -7.21 21.57 27.65
N GLU A 722 -6.31 22.56 27.70
CA GLU A 722 -6.17 23.57 26.65
C GLU A 722 -5.46 23.01 25.40
N ASN A 723 -4.41 22.22 25.58
CA ASN A 723 -3.62 21.63 24.48
C ASN A 723 -4.32 20.42 23.82
N TYR A 724 -5.14 19.70 24.58
CA TYR A 724 -5.88 18.52 24.15
C TYR A 724 -7.34 18.66 24.60
N GLY A 725 -8.14 19.32 23.76
CA GLY A 725 -9.56 19.54 24.00
C GLY A 725 -10.43 18.35 23.63
N ASP A 726 -11.73 18.45 23.91
CA ASP A 726 -12.73 17.42 23.58
C ASP A 726 -13.11 17.44 22.10
N ASN A 727 -12.17 17.07 21.23
CA ASN A 727 -12.40 16.91 19.80
C ASN A 727 -11.69 15.67 19.25
N ILE A 728 -12.16 15.17 18.10
CA ILE A 728 -11.69 13.93 17.47
C ILE A 728 -10.18 13.97 17.20
N LEU A 729 -9.67 15.11 16.74
CA LEU A 729 -8.25 15.25 16.40
C LEU A 729 -7.37 15.08 17.63
N ASP A 730 -7.70 15.79 18.71
CA ASP A 730 -6.91 15.80 19.93
C ASP A 730 -6.93 14.44 20.62
N LYS A 731 -8.10 13.79 20.68
CA LYS A 731 -8.25 12.41 21.18
C LYS A 731 -7.34 11.43 20.44
N ARG A 732 -7.33 11.49 19.11
CA ARG A 732 -6.50 10.62 18.27
C ARG A 732 -5.02 10.94 18.37
N LEU A 733 -4.64 12.21 18.40
CA LEU A 733 -3.24 12.62 18.56
C LEU A 733 -2.68 12.15 19.90
N LEU A 734 -3.45 12.29 20.98
CA LEU A 734 -3.06 11.83 22.30
C LEU A 734 -2.91 10.31 22.36
N TYR A 735 -3.90 9.57 21.83
CA TYR A 735 -3.81 8.11 21.76
C TYR A 735 -2.60 7.64 20.94
N VAL A 736 -2.32 8.29 19.79
CA VAL A 736 -1.13 7.96 18.99
C VAL A 736 0.14 8.23 19.78
N ALA A 737 0.24 9.37 20.48
CA ALA A 737 1.40 9.71 21.32
C ALA A 737 1.64 8.69 22.44
N LEU A 738 0.60 8.35 23.20
CA LEU A 738 0.64 7.39 24.32
C LEU A 738 0.97 5.96 23.90
N THR A 739 0.77 5.62 22.62
CA THR A 739 1.04 4.28 22.10
C THR A 739 2.40 4.16 21.41
N ARG A 740 3.29 5.15 21.53
CA ARG A 740 4.64 5.10 20.95
C ARG A 740 5.69 4.49 21.87
N ALA A 741 5.44 4.43 23.18
CA ALA A 741 6.36 3.83 24.13
C ALA A 741 6.36 2.30 24.07
N LEU A 742 7.57 1.74 24.07
CA LEU A 742 7.78 0.31 24.26
C LEU A 742 7.90 -0.07 25.74
N HIS A 743 8.37 0.85 26.59
CA HIS A 743 8.67 0.54 27.99
C HIS A 743 8.29 1.61 28.99
N TYR A 744 8.75 2.83 28.74
CA TYR A 744 8.67 3.89 29.72
C TYR A 744 7.90 5.05 29.13
N GLU A 745 6.79 5.38 29.77
CA GLU A 745 5.92 6.48 29.37
C GLU A 745 5.91 7.50 30.52
N TYR A 746 6.28 8.74 30.22
CA TYR A 746 6.29 9.83 31.18
C TYR A 746 5.41 10.97 30.68
N ILE A 747 4.70 11.62 31.61
CA ILE A 747 3.97 12.86 31.35
C ILE A 747 4.58 13.98 32.17
N ILE A 748 4.96 15.06 31.50
CA ILE A 748 5.29 16.33 32.14
C ILE A 748 4.04 17.19 32.17
N ALA A 749 3.50 17.44 33.37
CA ALA A 749 2.30 18.24 33.56
C ALA A 749 2.68 19.59 34.18
N ILE A 750 2.49 20.68 33.42
CA ILE A 750 2.66 22.06 33.91
C ILE A 750 1.29 22.64 34.27
N ASP A 751 0.32 22.42 33.38
CA ASP A 751 -1.07 22.83 33.56
C ASP A 751 -1.97 21.64 33.96
N GLU A 752 -3.28 21.88 34.12
CA GLU A 752 -4.27 20.84 34.42
C GLU A 752 -4.34 19.81 33.28
N ILE A 753 -4.06 18.55 33.62
CA ILE A 753 -4.02 17.41 32.69
C ILE A 753 -5.42 17.19 32.12
N THR A 754 -5.49 16.84 30.84
CA THR A 754 -6.76 16.50 30.18
C THR A 754 -7.45 15.28 30.79
N ASP A 755 -8.78 15.31 30.88
CA ASP A 755 -9.62 14.20 31.37
C ASP A 755 -9.50 12.91 30.55
N MET A 756 -8.91 13.00 29.35
CA MET A 756 -8.62 11.85 28.50
C MET A 756 -7.53 10.93 29.07
N ILE A 757 -6.70 11.42 29.99
CA ILE A 757 -5.71 10.62 30.70
C ILE A 757 -6.33 10.16 32.02
N LYS A 758 -6.84 8.92 32.03
CA LYS A 758 -7.38 8.29 33.23
C LYS A 758 -6.24 7.68 34.03
N TYR A 759 -5.87 8.33 35.13
CA TYR A 759 -4.89 7.81 36.09
C TYR A 759 -5.55 7.74 37.46
N GLU A 760 -5.63 6.54 38.04
CA GLU A 760 -5.97 6.40 39.46
C GLU A 760 -4.77 6.90 40.28
N VAL A 761 -5.00 7.94 41.08
CA VAL A 761 -3.97 8.57 41.94
C VAL A 761 -3.60 7.66 43.10
#